data_AF-A0A1C9W408-F1
#
_entry.id   AF-A0A1C9W408-F1
#
_cell.length_a   1.000
_cell.length_b   1.000
_cell.length_c   1.000
_cell.angle_alpha   90.00
_cell.angle_beta   90.00
_cell.angle_gamma   90.00
#
_symmetry.space_group_name_H-M   'P 1'
#
loop_
_entity.id
_entity.type
_entity.pdbx_description
1 polymer ?
#
loop_
_entity_poly.entity_id
_entity_poly.type
_entity_poly.pdbx_seq_one_letter_code
_entity_poly.pdbx_strand_id
1 'polypeptide(L)'
;MKLCRLALLVFTFSFSLYGWAKTLPAELFFRSPEVLSLKLDPSGRMIAGHVLRPKHHVALVDLASGVHYPMLKLDSTQGSLQRYDWVDSSTVYYEVYFKGSEEWKRGFIDIDYSGEKPQYRSREIRAEGSLIDALPDVNDQMLFAQKHGDSVWIHRASTAQVAQNALSRATLFKKPLENVVDYIWDPQVSTLIAKTREEDEVIIWKFGSDDSSWQRVHSLAQPDDVFKPVGYMEDGTLAVLSNFNSDKVVLYRFNLAAGSFGEVLYRHKRYDLVGARTDASGALNSVAYVDHGRLVNEYISAEAGKISSKFAKAFPGKQIVIVDETAEQGKYIALVYASDDPGAYYLFNRSTLKAEKLYGLNEDIPQNMLTRSEPLLSSSSDGVEIESLITVPERSNGVLLVYPHGGPIGVRDHTFFDPETQFYANRGYSVLRVNFRGSVGFGKEFYRSAVGQWGQLIEDDIGSAIDAAMATYGFDHICTIGSSYGGYSSMMLAIQRPEQVDCVISMYGVYDLPLLFNASNYKVHEDYRQRVRRTVGEEGESLKQFSPFRLAGAVKAPALIVAGKKDQISGFEQANRMHYVMEKLGKQVEFVAYKGVGHGHTNWGGEYHQAAYVDDFIRRVLSLPFPDNDEAISEDLLYLSESYRNGTGVAADESRALTYLERAARMGNASAQTRLGDHFLNTSNPKQTEAAIRWYESASRQGAGGATYMLAELSAQGSGPAVEASDIYDLYRRAEGEGAYFAYIGVARHQCLGIGTEQDLGACIEKLFQNVDFEDQGLKGERLKQVGQLNWDKQSVVLAEVLDRVDFTGEQLEKIRAFFKFGGGYDQAATLAKTQTGLAEGDSYPYTIREETLQVPLRKGLKFGTRYAMTGEADKTHAVIRLKWTHPEQVLPSGRRVTEEHDILLPTLGKDSSMTYSFDFDYEMVPGTWTLEFFDIEGRELMRQTFEVVEPGEDA
;
A
#
# COMPACT_ATOMS: atom_id res chain seq x y z
N MET A 1 7.55 71.80 -40.23
CA MET A 1 7.18 70.58 -40.98
C MET A 1 7.92 69.39 -40.37
N LYS A 2 7.14 68.44 -39.82
CA LYS A 2 7.41 66.99 -39.69
C LYS A 2 8.59 66.52 -38.81
N LEU A 3 8.47 65.54 -37.92
CA LEU A 3 7.34 64.74 -37.42
C LEU A 3 7.82 63.93 -36.21
N CYS A 4 6.94 63.78 -35.21
CA CYS A 4 7.06 62.88 -34.07
C CYS A 4 7.27 61.41 -34.48
N ARG A 5 7.97 60.63 -33.64
CA ARG A 5 7.67 59.20 -33.45
C ARG A 5 7.60 58.87 -31.96
N LEU A 6 6.38 58.48 -31.60
CA LEU A 6 5.91 57.96 -30.32
C LEU A 6 6.54 56.57 -30.11
N ALA A 7 7.21 56.34 -28.97
CA ALA A 7 7.54 54.99 -28.51
C ALA A 7 6.57 54.65 -27.37
N LEU A 8 5.63 53.74 -27.64
CA LEU A 8 4.66 53.23 -26.69
C LEU A 8 5.37 52.25 -25.74
N LEU A 9 5.56 52.65 -24.49
CA LEU A 9 6.01 51.76 -23.41
C LEU A 9 4.80 50.93 -22.96
N VAL A 10 4.69 49.71 -23.46
CA VAL A 10 3.76 48.70 -22.92
C VAL A 10 4.38 48.17 -21.63
N PHE A 11 3.90 48.65 -20.49
CA PHE A 11 4.11 47.99 -19.21
C PHE A 11 3.30 46.69 -19.21
N THR A 12 3.91 45.59 -19.63
CA THR A 12 3.41 44.26 -19.28
C THR A 12 3.63 44.07 -17.78
N PHE A 13 2.57 44.31 -17.00
CA PHE A 13 2.45 43.71 -15.66
C PHE A 13 2.41 42.20 -15.86
N SER A 14 3.59 41.57 -15.83
CA SER A 14 3.69 40.14 -15.59
C SER A 14 3.21 39.92 -14.17
N PHE A 15 1.92 39.67 -13.99
CA PHE A 15 1.45 38.88 -12.86
C PHE A 15 2.16 37.54 -13.00
N SER A 16 3.29 37.39 -12.31
CA SER A 16 3.81 36.08 -11.96
C SER A 16 2.71 35.42 -11.15
N LEU A 17 1.86 34.65 -11.83
CA LEU A 17 1.15 33.55 -11.21
C LEU A 17 2.24 32.69 -10.57
N TYR A 18 2.55 32.97 -9.31
CA TYR A 18 3.21 32.01 -8.44
C TYR A 18 2.23 30.85 -8.34
N GLY A 19 2.26 29.95 -9.33
CA GLY A 19 1.63 28.65 -9.23
C GLY A 19 2.14 28.04 -7.95
N TRP A 20 1.24 27.84 -7.01
CA TRP A 20 1.55 27.19 -5.75
C TRP A 20 2.07 25.81 -6.12
N ALA A 21 3.35 25.53 -5.89
CA ALA A 21 3.87 24.17 -6.02
C ALA A 21 2.96 23.26 -5.16
N LYS A 22 2.26 22.33 -5.82
CA LYS A 22 1.19 21.51 -5.24
C LYS A 22 1.77 20.53 -4.21
N THR A 23 1.10 20.34 -3.08
CA THR A 23 1.35 19.22 -2.17
C THR A 23 1.31 17.89 -2.93
N LEU A 24 2.18 16.95 -2.58
CA LEU A 24 2.25 15.65 -3.24
C LEU A 24 1.24 14.67 -2.61
N PRO A 25 0.57 13.82 -3.43
CA PRO A 25 -0.24 12.73 -2.91
C PRO A 25 0.56 11.82 -1.99
N ALA A 26 -0.02 11.45 -0.85
CA ALA A 26 0.64 10.61 0.14
C ALA A 26 1.06 9.23 -0.42
N GLU A 27 0.29 8.69 -1.37
CA GLU A 27 0.58 7.42 -2.05
C GLU A 27 1.97 7.41 -2.70
N LEU A 28 2.50 8.57 -3.11
CA LEU A 28 3.85 8.66 -3.66
C LEU A 28 4.94 8.35 -2.64
N PHE A 29 4.74 8.71 -1.37
CA PHE A 29 5.67 8.47 -0.27
C PHE A 29 5.51 7.06 0.30
N PHE A 30 4.27 6.61 0.49
CA PHE A 30 3.95 5.31 1.10
C PHE A 30 3.75 4.24 0.03
N ARG A 31 4.85 3.87 -0.64
CA ARG A 31 4.89 2.78 -1.61
C ARG A 31 6.30 2.23 -1.77
N SER A 32 6.39 1.00 -2.27
CA SER A 32 7.69 0.36 -2.55
C SER A 32 8.41 1.04 -3.72
N PRO A 33 9.75 1.12 -3.71
CA PRO A 33 10.52 1.52 -4.89
C PRO A 33 10.33 0.52 -6.03
N GLU A 34 10.70 0.89 -7.26
CA GLU A 34 10.64 0.04 -8.44
C GLU A 34 11.57 -1.17 -8.29
N VAL A 35 12.78 -0.93 -7.81
CA VAL A 35 13.85 -1.93 -7.62
C VAL A 35 14.38 -1.82 -6.20
N LEU A 36 14.47 -2.94 -5.49
CA LEU A 36 14.99 -2.97 -4.12
C LEU A 36 16.51 -3.13 -4.08
N SER A 37 17.06 -4.07 -4.86
CA SER A 37 18.48 -4.39 -4.88
C SER A 37 18.93 -4.95 -6.23
N LEU A 38 20.23 -4.83 -6.51
CA LEU A 38 20.88 -5.31 -7.73
C LEU A 38 22.19 -6.02 -7.39
N LYS A 39 22.52 -7.09 -8.13
CA LYS A 39 23.79 -7.82 -8.01
C LYS A 39 24.40 -8.09 -9.39
N LEU A 40 25.68 -7.76 -9.56
CA LEU A 40 26.46 -8.07 -10.76
C LEU A 40 26.83 -9.54 -10.76
N ASP A 41 26.77 -10.16 -11.93
CA ASP A 41 27.38 -11.48 -12.11
C ASP A 41 28.91 -11.38 -12.10
N PRO A 42 29.65 -12.48 -11.83
CA PRO A 42 31.11 -12.46 -11.76
C PRO A 42 31.79 -11.95 -13.04
N SER A 43 31.18 -12.16 -14.22
CA SER A 43 31.70 -11.67 -15.51
C SER A 43 31.43 -10.19 -15.77
N GLY A 44 30.59 -9.51 -14.96
CA GLY A 44 30.23 -8.12 -15.13
C GLY A 44 29.43 -7.82 -16.41
N ARG A 45 28.74 -8.83 -16.96
CA ARG A 45 27.89 -8.72 -18.14
C ARG A 45 26.41 -8.62 -17.77
N MET A 46 26.00 -9.26 -16.69
CA MET A 46 24.61 -9.41 -16.29
C MET A 46 24.36 -8.83 -14.90
N ILE A 47 23.11 -8.42 -14.66
CA ILE A 47 22.62 -8.05 -13.33
C ILE A 47 21.43 -8.94 -12.97
N ALA A 48 21.44 -9.47 -11.74
CA ALA A 48 20.24 -9.98 -11.08
C ALA A 48 19.61 -8.86 -10.22
N GLY A 49 18.37 -8.50 -10.49
CA GLY A 49 17.65 -7.42 -9.81
C GLY A 49 16.39 -7.88 -9.12
N HIS A 50 16.16 -7.43 -7.88
CA HIS A 50 14.91 -7.64 -7.16
C HIS A 50 13.96 -6.48 -7.47
N VAL A 51 12.99 -6.74 -8.36
CA VAL A 51 12.00 -5.76 -8.83
C VAL A 51 10.74 -5.90 -8.01
N LEU A 52 10.20 -4.79 -7.50
CA LEU A 52 8.96 -4.75 -6.71
C LEU A 52 7.76 -4.23 -7.52
N ARG A 53 7.96 -3.24 -8.40
CA ARG A 53 6.92 -2.66 -9.26
C ARG A 53 7.28 -2.73 -10.75
N PRO A 54 6.28 -2.85 -11.67
CA PRO A 54 4.85 -3.05 -11.40
C PRO A 54 4.51 -4.49 -10.99
N LYS A 55 5.45 -5.43 -11.12
CA LYS A 55 5.30 -6.83 -10.72
C LYS A 55 6.48 -7.23 -9.85
N HIS A 56 6.22 -7.94 -8.76
CA HIS A 56 7.26 -8.43 -7.87
C HIS A 56 7.95 -9.66 -8.47
N HIS A 57 9.24 -9.57 -8.79
CA HIS A 57 10.02 -10.67 -9.36
C HIS A 57 11.53 -10.45 -9.22
N VAL A 58 12.32 -11.51 -9.43
CA VAL A 58 13.75 -11.39 -9.73
C VAL A 58 13.93 -11.32 -11.25
N ALA A 59 14.64 -10.31 -11.73
CA ALA A 59 14.95 -10.08 -13.14
C ALA A 59 16.43 -10.32 -13.44
N LEU A 60 16.72 -10.77 -14.65
CA LEU A 60 18.05 -10.78 -15.26
C LEU A 60 18.13 -9.64 -16.26
N VAL A 61 19.21 -8.88 -16.24
CA VAL A 61 19.39 -7.70 -17.09
C VAL A 61 20.72 -7.86 -17.82
N ASP A 62 20.68 -7.81 -19.16
CA ASP A 62 21.89 -7.78 -19.97
C ASP A 62 22.38 -6.33 -20.07
N LEU A 63 23.58 -6.04 -19.56
CA LEU A 63 24.12 -4.68 -19.49
C LEU A 63 24.46 -4.08 -20.85
N ALA A 64 24.72 -4.90 -21.88
CA ALA A 64 25.09 -4.40 -23.20
C ALA A 64 23.85 -3.94 -23.99
N SER A 65 22.74 -4.67 -23.84
CA SER A 65 21.49 -4.38 -24.55
C SER A 65 20.46 -3.61 -23.73
N GLY A 66 20.56 -3.64 -22.39
CA GLY A 66 19.56 -3.13 -21.48
C GLY A 66 18.28 -3.98 -21.43
N VAL A 67 18.28 -5.19 -22.01
CA VAL A 67 17.08 -6.05 -22.05
C VAL A 67 16.89 -6.76 -20.72
N HIS A 68 15.63 -6.83 -20.27
CA HIS A 68 15.23 -7.43 -19.00
C HIS A 68 14.49 -8.76 -19.24
N TYR A 69 14.84 -9.78 -18.45
CA TYR A 69 14.22 -11.10 -18.48
C TYR A 69 13.71 -11.46 -17.07
N PRO A 70 12.39 -11.59 -16.85
CA PRO A 70 11.86 -11.92 -15.53
C PRO A 70 12.12 -13.40 -15.21
N MET A 71 12.99 -13.72 -14.24
CA MET A 71 13.41 -15.11 -13.93
C MET A 71 12.51 -15.80 -12.90
N LEU A 72 12.17 -15.13 -11.81
CA LEU A 72 11.40 -15.71 -10.69
C LEU A 72 10.27 -14.76 -10.30
N LYS A 73 9.03 -15.14 -10.61
CA LYS A 73 7.85 -14.41 -10.15
C LYS A 73 7.66 -14.64 -8.65
N LEU A 74 7.42 -13.55 -7.92
CA LEU A 74 7.19 -13.58 -6.49
C LEU A 74 5.79 -13.04 -6.21
N ASP A 75 5.05 -13.74 -5.35
CA ASP A 75 3.79 -13.22 -4.84
C ASP A 75 4.08 -12.45 -3.55
N SER A 76 4.07 -11.12 -3.64
CA SER A 76 4.27 -10.21 -2.51
C SER A 76 3.32 -10.43 -1.33
N THR A 77 2.18 -11.11 -1.54
CA THR A 77 1.20 -11.39 -0.49
C THR A 77 1.50 -12.68 0.27
N GLN A 78 2.29 -13.58 -0.32
CA GLN A 78 2.56 -14.91 0.24
C GLN A 78 4.02 -15.11 0.65
N GLY A 79 4.98 -14.51 -0.05
CA GLY A 79 6.41 -14.76 0.16
C GLY A 79 7.30 -13.52 0.01
N SER A 80 8.27 -13.39 0.92
CA SER A 80 9.29 -12.33 0.89
C SER A 80 10.64 -12.92 0.51
N LEU A 81 11.25 -12.41 -0.56
CA LEU A 81 12.63 -12.73 -0.93
C LEU A 81 13.57 -12.23 0.16
N GLN A 82 14.31 -13.13 0.78
CA GLN A 82 15.26 -12.82 1.86
C GLN A 82 16.68 -12.69 1.33
N ARG A 83 17.05 -13.55 0.37
CA ARG A 83 18.39 -13.60 -0.19
C ARG A 83 18.34 -14.06 -1.63
N TYR A 84 19.25 -13.52 -2.44
CA TYR A 84 19.63 -14.09 -3.72
C TYR A 84 21.08 -13.74 -4.00
N ASP A 85 21.85 -14.66 -4.57
CA ASP A 85 23.29 -14.49 -4.83
C ASP A 85 23.70 -15.21 -6.10
N TRP A 86 24.65 -14.64 -6.83
CA TRP A 86 25.31 -15.35 -7.92
C TRP A 86 26.23 -16.42 -7.33
N VAL A 87 26.01 -17.67 -7.72
CA VAL A 87 26.94 -18.78 -7.42
C VAL A 87 28.08 -18.79 -8.43
N ASP A 88 27.76 -18.52 -9.68
CA ASP A 88 28.67 -18.35 -10.83
C ASP A 88 27.94 -17.51 -11.88
N SER A 89 28.54 -17.24 -13.04
CA SER A 89 27.91 -16.44 -14.11
C SER A 89 26.71 -17.08 -14.80
N SER A 90 26.28 -18.27 -14.41
CA SER A 90 25.14 -19.02 -14.96
C SER A 90 24.14 -19.52 -13.91
N THR A 91 24.39 -19.28 -12.62
CA THR A 91 23.56 -19.82 -11.53
C THR A 91 23.29 -18.78 -10.45
N VAL A 92 22.01 -18.55 -10.14
CA VAL A 92 21.57 -17.66 -9.03
C VAL A 92 20.90 -18.49 -7.93
N TYR A 93 21.41 -18.40 -6.71
CA TYR A 93 20.77 -18.91 -5.51
C TYR A 93 19.64 -17.97 -5.05
N TYR A 94 18.57 -18.50 -4.44
CA TYR A 94 17.53 -17.69 -3.80
C TYR A 94 16.95 -18.33 -2.53
N GLU A 95 16.45 -17.49 -1.62
CA GLU A 95 15.66 -17.86 -0.45
C GLU A 95 14.40 -16.98 -0.34
N VAL A 96 13.24 -17.61 -0.27
CA VAL A 96 11.94 -16.96 -0.09
C VAL A 96 11.29 -17.49 1.19
N TYR A 97 10.88 -16.59 2.07
CA TYR A 97 10.15 -16.92 3.29
C TYR A 97 8.66 -16.66 3.12
N PHE A 98 7.83 -17.66 3.40
CA PHE A 98 6.38 -17.59 3.28
C PHE A 98 5.75 -17.40 4.66
N LYS A 99 5.42 -16.14 5.00
CA LYS A 99 4.91 -15.77 6.33
C LYS A 99 3.61 -16.50 6.72
N GLY A 100 2.79 -16.88 5.74
CA GLY A 100 1.52 -17.57 5.98
C GLY A 100 1.68 -19.04 6.43
N SER A 101 2.68 -19.75 5.91
CA SER A 101 2.97 -21.16 6.27
C SER A 101 4.19 -21.31 7.18
N GLU A 102 4.90 -20.22 7.46
CA GLU A 102 6.21 -20.21 8.11
C GLU A 102 7.27 -21.07 7.39
N GLU A 103 7.08 -21.30 6.08
CA GLU A 103 7.95 -22.14 5.27
C GLU A 103 9.04 -21.34 4.56
N TRP A 104 10.20 -21.97 4.37
CA TRP A 104 11.28 -21.47 3.54
C TRP A 104 11.31 -22.24 2.23
N LYS A 105 11.34 -21.53 1.09
CA LYS A 105 11.70 -22.12 -0.20
C LYS A 105 13.07 -21.63 -0.61
N ARG A 106 13.94 -22.57 -0.96
CA ARG A 106 15.31 -22.31 -1.38
C ARG A 106 15.57 -23.00 -2.70
N GLY A 107 16.32 -22.36 -3.58
CA GLY A 107 16.57 -22.91 -4.90
C GLY A 107 17.73 -22.26 -5.63
N PHE A 108 18.00 -22.82 -6.80
CA PHE A 108 18.88 -22.26 -7.80
C PHE A 108 18.07 -21.93 -9.06
N ILE A 109 18.47 -20.87 -9.75
CA ILE A 109 18.02 -20.53 -11.11
C ILE A 109 19.23 -20.74 -12.00
N ASP A 110 19.21 -21.81 -12.80
CA ASP A 110 20.22 -22.06 -13.82
C ASP A 110 19.86 -21.26 -15.07
N ILE A 111 20.84 -20.63 -15.70
CA ILE A 111 20.67 -19.73 -16.86
C ILE A 111 21.49 -20.28 -18.03
N ASP A 112 20.82 -20.52 -19.15
CA ASP A 112 21.40 -20.95 -20.42
C ASP A 112 21.38 -19.80 -21.43
N TYR A 113 22.58 -19.38 -21.86
CA TYR A 113 22.80 -18.29 -22.81
C TYR A 113 22.99 -18.76 -24.26
N SER A 114 22.80 -20.04 -24.57
CA SER A 114 23.09 -20.61 -25.89
C SER A 114 22.14 -20.17 -27.01
N GLY A 115 20.93 -19.70 -26.67
CA GLY A 115 19.94 -19.19 -27.61
C GLY A 115 19.95 -17.66 -27.76
N GLU A 116 19.10 -17.12 -28.65
CA GLU A 116 18.93 -15.67 -28.84
C GLU A 116 18.39 -14.95 -27.59
N LYS A 117 17.67 -15.68 -26.73
CA LYS A 117 17.16 -15.21 -25.44
C LYS A 117 17.61 -16.18 -24.35
N PRO A 118 18.14 -15.69 -23.21
CA PRO A 118 18.48 -16.54 -22.09
C PRO A 118 17.29 -17.39 -21.67
N GLN A 119 17.50 -18.69 -21.55
CA GLN A 119 16.54 -19.61 -20.92
C GLN A 119 16.93 -19.79 -19.46
N TYR A 120 15.97 -19.98 -18.58
CA TYR A 120 16.24 -20.21 -17.17
C TYR A 120 15.34 -21.29 -16.60
N ARG A 121 15.88 -22.04 -15.65
CA ARG A 121 15.16 -23.11 -14.95
C ARG A 121 15.43 -23.04 -13.46
N SER A 122 14.36 -23.01 -12.67
CA SER A 122 14.46 -23.12 -11.21
C SER A 122 14.59 -24.59 -10.79
N ARG A 123 15.50 -24.87 -9.86
CA ARG A 123 15.64 -26.15 -9.15
C ARG A 123 15.58 -25.89 -7.64
N GLU A 124 14.69 -26.60 -6.96
CA GLU A 124 14.56 -26.51 -5.50
C GLU A 124 15.68 -27.26 -4.78
N ILE A 125 16.09 -26.75 -3.63
CA ILE A 125 17.10 -27.36 -2.76
C ILE A 125 16.43 -28.37 -1.83
N ARG A 126 16.88 -29.63 -1.89
CA ARG A 126 16.42 -30.70 -0.98
C ARG A 126 17.24 -30.82 0.30
N ALA A 127 18.45 -30.27 0.33
CA ALA A 127 19.27 -30.29 1.53
C ALA A 127 18.73 -29.29 2.56
N GLU A 128 18.55 -29.73 3.80
CA GLU A 128 18.23 -28.83 4.90
C GLU A 128 19.47 -28.03 5.31
N GLY A 129 19.42 -26.71 5.16
CA GLY A 129 20.55 -25.83 5.46
C GLY A 129 20.47 -24.49 4.74
N SER A 130 21.46 -23.64 4.95
CA SER A 130 21.55 -22.30 4.38
C SER A 130 22.89 -22.04 3.70
N LEU A 131 22.89 -21.16 2.69
CA LEU A 131 24.12 -20.66 2.08
C LEU A 131 24.90 -19.83 3.11
N ILE A 132 26.18 -20.14 3.31
CA ILE A 132 27.11 -19.25 4.02
C ILE A 132 27.61 -18.22 3.01
N ASP A 133 28.34 -18.69 2.00
CA ASP A 133 28.99 -17.86 1.00
C ASP A 133 28.95 -18.56 -0.36
N ALA A 134 28.65 -17.80 -1.42
CA ALA A 134 28.86 -18.26 -2.78
C ALA A 134 30.34 -18.07 -3.11
N LEU A 135 30.99 -19.05 -3.77
CA LEU A 135 32.39 -18.92 -4.14
C LEU A 135 32.49 -18.64 -5.65
N PRO A 136 32.08 -17.44 -6.13
CA PRO A 136 31.94 -17.17 -7.57
C PRO A 136 33.23 -17.31 -8.37
N ASP A 137 34.38 -17.14 -7.72
CA ASP A 137 35.70 -17.34 -8.34
C ASP A 137 36.01 -18.83 -8.59
N VAL A 138 35.24 -19.73 -7.99
CA VAL A 138 35.36 -21.18 -8.16
C VAL A 138 34.04 -21.71 -8.71
N ASN A 139 34.01 -21.88 -10.03
CA ASN A 139 32.82 -22.30 -10.77
C ASN A 139 32.07 -23.47 -10.10
N ASP A 140 30.75 -23.33 -9.95
CA ASP A 140 29.84 -24.29 -9.30
C ASP A 140 30.30 -24.75 -7.91
N GLN A 141 30.81 -23.83 -7.07
CA GLN A 141 31.14 -24.11 -5.66
C GLN A 141 30.55 -23.09 -4.69
N MET A 142 30.18 -23.55 -3.50
CA MET A 142 29.69 -22.71 -2.40
C MET A 142 30.04 -23.31 -1.04
N LEU A 143 29.94 -22.48 0.00
CA LEU A 143 29.93 -22.93 1.38
C LEU A 143 28.49 -23.05 1.88
N PHE A 144 28.09 -24.25 2.29
CA PHE A 144 26.73 -24.57 2.71
C PHE A 144 26.70 -25.12 4.14
N ALA A 145 25.87 -24.51 5.00
CA ALA A 145 25.66 -24.92 6.38
C ALA A 145 24.49 -25.91 6.46
N GLN A 146 24.76 -27.18 6.77
CA GLN A 146 23.77 -28.23 7.01
C GLN A 146 23.50 -28.39 8.52
N LYS A 147 22.23 -28.42 8.90
CA LYS A 147 21.84 -28.74 10.29
C LYS A 147 22.01 -30.24 10.55
N HIS A 148 22.69 -30.61 11.63
CA HIS A 148 22.88 -32.00 12.03
C HIS A 148 22.74 -32.14 13.56
N GLY A 149 21.51 -32.40 14.03
CA GLY A 149 21.18 -32.33 15.46
C GLY A 149 21.31 -30.90 15.98
N ASP A 150 22.09 -30.72 17.04
CA ASP A 150 22.41 -29.40 17.65
C ASP A 150 23.68 -28.76 17.03
N SER A 151 24.37 -29.46 16.13
CA SER A 151 25.57 -28.96 15.46
C SER A 151 25.28 -28.50 14.02
N VAL A 152 26.15 -27.63 13.50
CA VAL A 152 26.11 -27.18 12.10
C VAL A 152 27.33 -27.70 11.35
N TRP A 153 27.09 -28.51 10.32
CA TRP A 153 28.13 -29.05 9.45
C TRP A 153 28.32 -28.15 8.24
N ILE A 154 29.56 -27.81 7.93
CA ILE A 154 29.86 -26.90 6.83
C ILE A 154 30.44 -27.70 5.69
N HIS A 155 29.83 -27.56 4.52
CA HIS A 155 30.22 -28.26 3.32
C HIS A 155 30.71 -27.26 2.28
N ARG A 156 31.86 -27.53 1.67
CA ARG A 156 32.16 -26.99 0.35
C ARG A 156 31.55 -27.94 -0.69
N ALA A 157 30.52 -27.46 -1.36
CA ALA A 157 29.64 -28.28 -2.21
C ALA A 157 29.31 -27.59 -3.53
N SER A 158 28.95 -28.38 -4.54
CA SER A 158 28.37 -27.87 -5.77
C SER A 158 26.86 -27.67 -5.69
N THR A 159 26.30 -26.88 -6.62
CA THR A 159 24.85 -26.64 -6.70
C THR A 159 24.08 -27.96 -6.86
N ALA A 160 24.62 -28.91 -7.63
CA ALA A 160 24.03 -30.23 -7.82
C ALA A 160 24.01 -31.07 -6.53
N GLN A 161 25.09 -31.03 -5.75
CA GLN A 161 25.17 -31.76 -4.48
C GLN A 161 24.16 -31.22 -3.46
N VAL A 162 24.05 -29.89 -3.34
CA VAL A 162 23.08 -29.23 -2.46
C VAL A 162 21.64 -29.51 -2.92
N ALA A 163 21.35 -29.34 -4.21
CA ALA A 163 20.00 -29.55 -4.75
C ALA A 163 19.50 -30.99 -4.58
N GLN A 164 20.38 -31.98 -4.68
CA GLN A 164 20.03 -33.40 -4.59
C GLN A 164 20.16 -33.99 -3.17
N ASN A 165 20.52 -33.18 -2.17
CA ASN A 165 20.85 -33.64 -0.82
C ASN A 165 21.96 -34.72 -0.80
N ALA A 166 22.98 -34.55 -1.64
CA ALA A 166 24.13 -35.44 -1.76
C ALA A 166 25.37 -34.90 -1.02
N LEU A 167 25.16 -34.19 0.10
CA LEU A 167 26.22 -33.52 0.87
C LEU A 167 27.25 -34.48 1.49
N SER A 168 26.93 -35.77 1.61
CA SER A 168 27.90 -36.81 1.99
C SER A 168 29.04 -37.00 1.00
N ARG A 169 28.88 -36.50 -0.24
CA ARG A 169 29.93 -36.48 -1.28
C ARG A 169 30.64 -35.12 -1.38
N ALA A 170 30.22 -34.14 -0.60
CA ALA A 170 30.83 -32.82 -0.55
C ALA A 170 32.01 -32.80 0.43
N THR A 171 32.87 -31.80 0.31
CA THR A 171 33.99 -31.64 1.25
C THR A 171 33.46 -31.10 2.56
N LEU A 172 33.58 -31.88 3.64
CA LEU A 172 33.13 -31.51 4.98
C LEU A 172 34.27 -30.84 5.75
N PHE A 173 33.99 -29.66 6.32
CA PHE A 173 34.83 -29.04 7.34
C PHE A 173 34.66 -29.85 8.63
N LYS A 174 35.68 -30.63 8.99
CA LYS A 174 35.61 -31.59 10.11
C LYS A 174 35.47 -30.87 11.45
N LYS A 175 34.81 -31.55 12.41
CA LYS A 175 34.55 -31.10 13.79
C LYS A 175 33.68 -29.83 13.82
N PRO A 176 32.35 -29.94 13.65
CA PRO A 176 31.47 -28.77 13.72
C PRO A 176 31.55 -28.10 15.10
N LEU A 177 31.35 -26.78 15.13
CA LEU A 177 31.19 -26.04 16.39
C LEU A 177 29.72 -26.07 16.83
N GLU A 178 29.52 -26.06 18.14
CA GLU A 178 28.20 -25.88 18.77
C GLU A 178 28.00 -24.38 19.10
N ASN A 179 26.74 -23.95 19.25
CA ASN A 179 26.38 -22.57 19.63
C ASN A 179 26.97 -21.48 18.73
N VAL A 180 27.11 -21.76 17.43
CA VAL A 180 27.62 -20.80 16.46
C VAL A 180 26.58 -19.72 16.21
N VAL A 181 27.02 -18.47 16.34
CA VAL A 181 26.24 -17.28 16.06
C VAL A 181 26.44 -16.84 14.62
N ASP A 182 27.66 -16.97 14.09
CA ASP A 182 28.02 -16.43 12.79
C ASP A 182 29.23 -17.16 12.17
N TYR A 183 29.26 -17.23 10.83
CA TYR A 183 30.36 -17.74 10.04
C TYR A 183 30.77 -16.70 8.99
N ILE A 184 32.07 -16.44 8.91
CA ILE A 184 32.64 -15.44 8.01
C ILE A 184 33.70 -16.13 7.15
N TRP A 185 33.52 -16.11 5.84
CA TRP A 185 34.51 -16.56 4.87
C TRP A 185 35.36 -15.39 4.39
N ASP A 186 36.68 -15.56 4.38
CA ASP A 186 37.61 -14.61 3.74
C ASP A 186 38.16 -15.24 2.45
N PRO A 187 37.83 -14.69 1.27
CA PRO A 187 38.27 -15.25 -0.01
C PRO A 187 39.77 -15.05 -0.27
N GLN A 188 40.41 -14.00 0.29
CA GLN A 188 41.82 -13.70 0.00
C GLN A 188 42.77 -14.74 0.58
N VAL A 189 42.44 -15.29 1.75
CA VAL A 189 43.24 -16.33 2.41
C VAL A 189 42.57 -17.69 2.48
N SER A 190 41.36 -17.81 1.90
CA SER A 190 40.57 -19.03 1.89
C SER A 190 40.40 -19.66 3.28
N THR A 191 40.02 -18.86 4.28
CA THR A 191 39.82 -19.33 5.66
C THR A 191 38.44 -18.98 6.19
N LEU A 192 37.96 -19.83 7.08
CA LEU A 192 36.68 -19.67 7.76
C LEU A 192 36.90 -19.21 9.21
N ILE A 193 36.24 -18.12 9.57
CA ILE A 193 36.16 -17.61 10.95
C ILE A 193 34.74 -17.92 11.46
N ALA A 194 34.63 -18.36 12.72
CA ALA A 194 33.35 -18.57 13.36
C ALA A 194 33.28 -17.78 14.67
N LYS A 195 32.06 -17.38 15.05
CA LYS A 195 31.75 -16.82 16.36
C LYS A 195 30.82 -17.77 17.09
N THR A 196 31.21 -18.25 18.25
CA THR A 196 30.30 -18.97 19.15
C THR A 196 29.93 -18.10 20.33
N ARG A 197 28.80 -18.40 20.96
CA ARG A 197 28.40 -17.77 22.23
C ARG A 197 28.34 -18.83 23.33
N GLU A 198 29.06 -18.58 24.41
CA GLU A 198 29.06 -19.39 25.62
C GLU A 198 28.71 -18.48 26.80
N GLU A 199 27.52 -18.65 27.38
CA GLU A 199 26.97 -17.74 28.40
C GLU A 199 26.99 -16.27 27.94
N ASP A 200 27.79 -15.42 28.58
CA ASP A 200 27.98 -14.00 28.26
C ASP A 200 29.24 -13.72 27.41
N GLU A 201 30.03 -14.74 27.05
CA GLU A 201 31.26 -14.62 26.28
C GLU A 201 31.03 -14.94 24.78
N VAL A 202 31.59 -14.12 23.89
CA VAL A 202 31.67 -14.42 22.46
C VAL A 202 33.07 -14.92 22.15
N ILE A 203 33.18 -16.14 21.63
CA ILE A 203 34.46 -16.76 21.28
C ILE A 203 34.67 -16.70 19.78
N ILE A 204 35.84 -16.23 19.38
CA ILE A 204 36.29 -16.15 17.99
C ILE A 204 37.13 -17.39 17.67
N TRP A 205 36.75 -18.10 16.61
CA TRP A 205 37.43 -19.30 16.14
C TRP A 205 37.96 -19.10 14.72
N LYS A 206 39.08 -19.74 14.41
CA LYS A 206 39.63 -19.85 13.06
C LYS A 206 39.71 -21.32 12.68
N PHE A 207 39.33 -21.64 11.44
CA PHE A 207 39.54 -22.97 10.88
C PHE A 207 40.99 -23.12 10.37
N GLY A 208 41.65 -24.22 10.76
CA GLY A 208 43.04 -24.49 10.38
C GLY A 208 43.24 -24.60 8.87
N SER A 209 44.44 -24.21 8.40
CA SER A 209 44.83 -24.26 6.98
C SER A 209 45.05 -25.68 6.43
N ASP A 210 45.01 -26.69 7.28
CA ASP A 210 45.09 -28.12 6.96
C ASP A 210 43.71 -28.81 6.94
N ASP A 211 42.64 -28.02 7.01
CA ASP A 211 41.23 -28.44 7.04
C ASP A 211 40.86 -29.46 8.14
N SER A 212 41.62 -29.52 9.24
CA SER A 212 41.50 -30.61 10.21
C SER A 212 40.88 -30.22 11.57
N SER A 213 40.89 -28.94 11.96
CA SER A 213 40.36 -28.49 13.26
C SER A 213 40.11 -26.98 13.40
N TRP A 214 39.21 -26.63 14.34
CA TRP A 214 39.01 -25.27 14.83
C TRP A 214 40.02 -24.90 15.92
N GLN A 215 40.49 -23.66 15.89
CA GLN A 215 41.38 -23.08 16.89
C GLN A 215 40.68 -21.87 17.53
N ARG A 216 40.63 -21.83 18.86
CA ARG A 216 40.18 -20.65 19.62
C ARG A 216 41.20 -19.55 19.44
N VAL A 217 40.76 -18.41 18.94
CA VAL A 217 41.62 -17.25 18.61
C VAL A 217 41.51 -16.18 19.66
N HIS A 218 40.30 -15.81 20.07
CA HIS A 218 40.08 -14.75 21.05
C HIS A 218 38.73 -14.94 21.72
N SER A 219 38.50 -14.20 22.80
CA SER A 219 37.17 -14.09 23.37
C SER A 219 36.86 -12.68 23.85
N LEU A 220 35.60 -12.30 23.69
CA LEU A 220 35.06 -11.00 24.06
C LEU A 220 34.13 -11.19 25.26
N ALA A 221 34.49 -10.56 26.37
CA ALA A 221 33.78 -10.71 27.63
C ALA A 221 32.59 -9.75 27.78
N GLN A 222 32.54 -8.66 27.01
CA GLN A 222 31.45 -7.69 27.11
C GLN A 222 30.44 -7.87 25.96
N PRO A 223 29.12 -7.87 26.23
CA PRO A 223 28.11 -8.08 25.20
C PRO A 223 28.11 -7.08 24.03
N ASP A 224 28.66 -5.87 24.26
CA ASP A 224 28.77 -4.77 23.29
C ASP A 224 30.19 -4.61 22.72
N ASP A 225 31.09 -5.58 22.98
CA ASP A 225 32.36 -5.65 22.28
C ASP A 225 32.14 -6.14 20.83
N VAL A 226 32.75 -5.43 19.90
CA VAL A 226 32.66 -5.68 18.46
C VAL A 226 33.93 -6.38 17.99
N PHE A 227 33.77 -7.41 17.16
CA PHE A 227 34.87 -7.98 16.38
C PHE A 227 34.36 -8.26 14.97
N LYS A 228 34.72 -7.39 14.02
CA LYS A 228 34.35 -7.51 12.62
C LYS A 228 35.63 -7.58 11.77
N PRO A 229 36.00 -8.79 11.31
CA PRO A 229 37.07 -8.96 10.33
C PRO A 229 36.83 -8.08 9.10
N VAL A 230 37.89 -7.45 8.60
CA VAL A 230 37.87 -6.63 7.39
C VAL A 230 38.57 -7.36 6.24
N GLY A 231 39.75 -7.89 6.50
CA GLY A 231 40.57 -8.60 5.51
C GLY A 231 42.00 -8.75 6.00
N TYR A 232 42.76 -9.63 5.34
CA TYR A 232 44.16 -9.83 5.67
C TYR A 232 45.03 -8.68 5.18
N MET A 233 46.10 -8.44 5.93
CA MET A 233 47.13 -7.46 5.59
C MET A 233 48.36 -8.18 5.02
N GLU A 234 49.23 -7.41 4.35
CA GLU A 234 50.47 -7.91 3.71
C GLU A 234 51.38 -8.75 4.63
N ASP A 235 51.35 -8.48 5.94
CA ASP A 235 52.15 -9.18 6.95
C ASP A 235 51.48 -10.44 7.52
N GLY A 236 50.33 -10.84 6.97
CA GLY A 236 49.56 -12.01 7.42
C GLY A 236 48.71 -11.77 8.67
N THR A 237 48.65 -10.54 9.19
CA THR A 237 47.72 -10.15 10.25
C THR A 237 46.33 -9.84 9.68
N LEU A 238 45.33 -9.73 10.54
CA LEU A 238 43.95 -9.44 10.17
C LEU A 238 43.60 -8.00 10.53
N ALA A 239 43.10 -7.20 9.60
CA ALA A 239 42.47 -5.93 9.92
C ALA A 239 41.10 -6.20 10.55
N VAL A 240 40.83 -5.63 11.73
CA VAL A 240 39.59 -5.89 12.50
C VAL A 240 39.01 -4.58 13.01
N LEU A 241 37.74 -4.35 12.71
CA LEU A 241 36.96 -3.31 13.39
C LEU A 241 36.56 -3.81 14.77
N SER A 242 37.00 -3.10 15.81
CA SER A 242 36.70 -3.47 17.19
C SER A 242 36.77 -2.26 18.12
N ASN A 243 36.00 -2.32 19.20
CA ASN A 243 36.08 -1.43 20.36
C ASN A 243 36.70 -2.16 21.58
N PHE A 244 37.45 -3.25 21.35
CA PHE A 244 38.21 -3.91 22.40
C PHE A 244 39.20 -2.92 23.01
N ASN A 245 39.08 -2.65 24.32
CA ASN A 245 39.83 -1.62 25.06
C ASN A 245 39.75 -0.19 24.48
N SER A 246 38.67 0.14 23.76
CA SER A 246 38.40 1.48 23.25
C SER A 246 36.94 1.83 23.50
N ASP A 247 36.65 3.11 23.72
CA ASP A 247 35.27 3.61 23.73
C ASP A 247 34.62 3.42 22.35
N LYS A 248 35.33 3.83 21.29
CA LYS A 248 34.85 3.77 19.90
C LYS A 248 35.32 2.52 19.18
N VAL A 249 34.55 2.08 18.19
CA VAL A 249 34.99 1.09 17.20
C VAL A 249 36.09 1.73 16.35
N VAL A 250 37.29 1.16 16.45
CA VAL A 250 38.48 1.57 15.71
C VAL A 250 38.97 0.41 14.84
N LEU A 251 39.86 0.68 13.91
CA LEU A 251 40.47 -0.35 13.08
C LEU A 251 41.77 -0.80 13.72
N TYR A 252 41.82 -2.05 14.16
CA TYR A 252 43.00 -2.70 14.72
C TYR A 252 43.69 -3.57 13.68
N ARG A 253 45.01 -3.71 13.85
CA ARG A 253 45.76 -4.86 13.36
C ARG A 253 45.66 -5.98 14.39
N PHE A 254 45.12 -7.14 14.01
CA PHE A 254 44.89 -8.28 14.90
C PHE A 254 45.80 -9.46 14.54
N ASN A 255 46.55 -9.96 15.53
CA ASN A 255 47.42 -11.10 15.35
C ASN A 255 46.64 -12.41 15.62
N LEU A 256 46.30 -13.13 14.55
CA LEU A 256 45.54 -14.38 14.64
C LEU A 256 46.29 -15.51 15.35
N ALA A 257 47.61 -15.59 15.19
CA ALA A 257 48.41 -16.66 15.81
C ALA A 257 48.55 -16.45 17.32
N ALA A 258 48.70 -15.20 17.75
CA ALA A 258 48.81 -14.83 19.16
C ALA A 258 47.44 -14.57 19.83
N GLY A 259 46.36 -14.45 19.04
CA GLY A 259 45.02 -14.16 19.56
C GLY A 259 44.91 -12.79 20.22
N SER A 260 45.62 -11.77 19.72
CA SER A 260 45.74 -10.47 20.39
C SER A 260 45.61 -9.27 19.46
N PHE A 261 45.04 -8.19 20.01
CA PHE A 261 44.95 -6.89 19.34
C PHE A 261 46.32 -6.18 19.39
N GLY A 262 46.79 -5.73 18.23
CA GLY A 262 48.02 -4.99 18.04
C GLY A 262 47.78 -3.49 17.88
N GLU A 263 48.46 -2.86 16.91
CA GLU A 263 48.35 -1.41 16.66
C GLU A 263 46.94 -0.99 16.19
N VAL A 264 46.56 0.24 16.51
CA VAL A 264 45.38 0.88 15.93
C VAL A 264 45.79 1.51 14.61
N LEU A 265 45.27 0.95 13.52
CA LEU A 265 45.50 1.41 12.15
C LEU A 265 44.76 2.72 11.86
N TYR A 266 43.55 2.87 12.40
CA TYR A 266 42.74 4.08 12.22
C TYR A 266 41.75 4.26 13.36
N ARG A 267 41.51 5.51 13.76
CA ARG A 267 40.43 5.90 14.69
C ARG A 267 39.80 7.22 14.27
N HIS A 268 38.48 7.32 14.39
CA HIS A 268 37.79 8.60 14.25
C HIS A 268 37.61 9.26 15.61
N LYS A 269 37.63 10.60 15.67
CA LYS A 269 37.56 11.35 16.94
C LYS A 269 36.18 11.24 17.61
N ARG A 270 35.12 11.32 16.81
CA ARG A 270 33.73 11.43 17.29
C ARG A 270 32.86 10.19 17.06
N TYR A 271 33.20 9.36 16.08
CA TYR A 271 32.28 8.30 15.62
C TYR A 271 32.92 6.93 15.67
N ASP A 272 32.07 5.91 15.79
CA ASP A 272 32.45 4.54 15.53
C ASP A 272 32.71 4.34 14.03
N LEU A 273 33.72 3.53 13.71
CA LEU A 273 33.90 3.03 12.36
C LEU A 273 32.83 1.95 12.06
N VAL A 274 32.16 2.08 10.92
CA VAL A 274 31.13 1.13 10.44
C VAL A 274 31.64 0.20 9.34
N GLY A 275 32.75 0.57 8.70
CA GLY A 275 33.37 -0.19 7.63
C GLY A 275 34.84 0.16 7.42
N ALA A 276 35.55 -0.74 6.76
CA ALA A 276 36.87 -0.51 6.20
C ALA A 276 37.04 -1.45 5.01
N ARG A 277 37.95 -1.12 4.10
CA ARG A 277 38.30 -1.98 2.97
C ARG A 277 39.81 -2.03 2.82
N THR A 278 40.35 -3.23 2.63
CA THR A 278 41.69 -3.43 2.09
C THR A 278 41.60 -3.58 0.57
N ASP A 279 42.70 -3.32 -0.13
CA ASP A 279 42.80 -3.68 -1.54
C ASP A 279 43.27 -5.14 -1.73
N ALA A 280 43.46 -5.57 -2.98
CA ALA A 280 43.91 -6.92 -3.31
C ALA A 280 45.32 -7.25 -2.78
N SER A 281 46.13 -6.25 -2.43
CA SER A 281 47.44 -6.47 -1.79
C SER A 281 47.35 -6.62 -0.28
N GLY A 282 46.20 -6.30 0.33
CA GLY A 282 46.02 -6.24 1.78
C GLY A 282 46.35 -4.88 2.38
N ALA A 283 46.66 -3.87 1.56
CA ALA A 283 46.87 -2.50 2.02
C ALA A 283 45.54 -1.83 2.35
N LEU A 284 45.52 -0.98 3.39
CA LEU A 284 44.31 -0.28 3.82
C LEU A 284 43.90 0.77 2.77
N ASN A 285 42.72 0.59 2.17
CA ASN A 285 42.23 1.44 1.09
C ASN A 285 41.31 2.56 1.59
N SER A 286 40.35 2.23 2.45
CA SER A 286 39.38 3.18 3.00
C SER A 286 38.82 2.74 4.34
N VAL A 287 38.29 3.72 5.08
CA VAL A 287 37.50 3.54 6.30
C VAL A 287 36.16 4.27 6.14
N ALA A 288 35.13 3.80 6.82
CA ALA A 288 33.80 4.36 6.76
C ALA A 288 33.25 4.66 8.17
N TYR A 289 32.61 5.81 8.32
CA TYR A 289 31.94 6.26 9.54
C TYR A 289 30.69 7.08 9.18
N VAL A 290 29.80 7.29 10.15
CA VAL A 290 28.59 8.09 9.96
C VAL A 290 28.76 9.44 10.63
N ASP A 291 29.02 10.46 9.82
CA ASP A 291 29.19 11.85 10.24
C ASP A 291 27.91 12.63 9.99
N HIS A 292 27.30 13.21 11.03
CA HIS A 292 26.06 14.00 10.86
C HIS A 292 24.96 13.23 10.12
N GLY A 293 24.77 11.95 10.48
CA GLY A 293 23.83 11.05 9.83
C GLY A 293 24.21 10.61 8.40
N ARG A 294 25.31 11.11 7.83
CA ARG A 294 25.80 10.80 6.49
C ARG A 294 26.89 9.73 6.54
N LEU A 295 26.77 8.70 5.70
CA LEU A 295 27.84 7.74 5.51
C LEU A 295 29.00 8.40 4.74
N VAL A 296 30.16 8.49 5.39
CA VAL A 296 31.40 9.03 4.83
C VAL A 296 32.35 7.87 4.59
N ASN A 297 32.89 7.78 3.38
CA ASN A 297 34.01 6.90 3.05
C ASN A 297 35.27 7.76 2.94
N GLU A 298 36.17 7.62 3.90
CA GLU A 298 37.47 8.27 3.90
C GLU A 298 38.50 7.36 3.22
N TYR A 299 39.03 7.83 2.10
CA TYR A 299 39.95 7.07 1.27
C TYR A 299 41.39 7.41 1.65
N ILE A 300 42.14 6.38 2.04
CA ILE A 300 43.52 6.49 2.51
C ILE A 300 44.49 6.38 1.34
N SER A 301 44.14 5.58 0.31
CA SER A 301 44.95 5.49 -0.90
C SER A 301 44.72 6.66 -1.85
N ALA A 302 45.82 7.18 -2.45
CA ALA A 302 45.75 8.31 -3.38
C ALA A 302 44.90 8.01 -4.64
N GLU A 303 44.82 6.75 -5.05
CA GLU A 303 43.98 6.33 -6.17
C GLU A 303 42.50 6.39 -5.82
N ALA A 304 42.10 5.82 -4.69
CA ALA A 304 40.70 5.79 -4.28
C ALA A 304 40.19 7.21 -3.92
N GLY A 305 41.07 8.05 -3.35
CA GLY A 305 40.78 9.48 -3.15
C GLY A 305 40.47 10.22 -4.46
N LYS A 306 41.14 9.90 -5.57
CA LYS A 306 40.83 10.50 -6.89
C LYS A 306 39.45 10.09 -7.38
N ILE A 307 39.08 8.82 -7.27
CA ILE A 307 37.77 8.31 -7.68
C ILE A 307 36.66 8.98 -6.87
N SER A 308 36.82 9.02 -5.54
CA SER A 308 35.90 9.72 -4.63
C SER A 308 35.71 11.19 -4.98
N SER A 309 36.79 11.91 -5.28
CA SER A 309 36.72 13.32 -5.65
C SER A 309 35.94 13.57 -6.96
N LYS A 310 35.98 12.63 -7.91
CA LYS A 310 35.20 12.71 -9.16
C LYS A 310 33.72 12.46 -8.90
N PHE A 311 33.42 11.46 -8.08
CA PHE A 311 32.06 11.17 -7.65
C PHE A 311 31.41 12.33 -6.92
N ALA A 312 32.11 12.95 -5.97
CA ALA A 312 31.63 14.12 -5.24
C ALA A 312 31.33 15.32 -6.18
N LYS A 313 32.08 15.47 -7.27
CA LYS A 313 31.83 16.49 -8.31
C LYS A 313 30.66 16.14 -9.22
N ALA A 314 30.48 14.85 -9.54
CA ALA A 314 29.40 14.38 -10.39
C ALA A 314 28.04 14.41 -9.69
N PHE A 315 28.03 14.15 -8.38
CA PHE A 315 26.82 14.08 -7.56
C PHE A 315 26.94 15.02 -6.34
N PRO A 316 26.91 16.35 -6.57
CA PRO A 316 27.09 17.32 -5.50
C PRO A 316 25.99 17.16 -4.43
N GLY A 317 26.40 17.11 -3.16
CA GLY A 317 25.47 16.99 -2.04
C GLY A 317 24.78 15.63 -1.92
N LYS A 318 25.18 14.61 -2.67
CA LYS A 318 24.66 13.24 -2.58
C LYS A 318 25.61 12.31 -1.84
N GLN A 319 25.05 11.22 -1.34
CA GLN A 319 25.76 10.08 -0.77
C GLN A 319 25.89 8.99 -1.81
N ILE A 320 26.96 8.22 -1.73
CA ILE A 320 27.26 7.16 -2.69
C ILE A 320 27.69 5.93 -1.90
N VAL A 321 26.98 4.84 -2.12
CA VAL A 321 27.26 3.54 -1.52
C VAL A 321 27.52 2.55 -2.63
N ILE A 322 28.66 1.86 -2.56
CA ILE A 322 28.95 0.75 -3.46
C ILE A 322 28.15 -0.45 -2.97
N VAL A 323 27.20 -0.88 -3.80
CA VAL A 323 26.26 -1.97 -3.54
C VAL A 323 26.88 -3.30 -3.92
N ASP A 324 27.59 -3.33 -5.04
CA ASP A 324 28.25 -4.54 -5.56
C ASP A 324 29.44 -4.19 -6.47
N GLU A 325 30.38 -5.11 -6.65
CA GLU A 325 31.64 -4.93 -7.41
C GLU A 325 32.06 -6.23 -8.12
N THR A 326 32.65 -6.12 -9.32
CA THR A 326 33.28 -7.26 -9.99
C THR A 326 34.78 -7.34 -9.69
N ALA A 327 35.26 -8.56 -9.37
CA ALA A 327 36.65 -8.80 -8.98
C ALA A 327 37.68 -8.43 -10.08
N GLU A 328 37.36 -8.63 -11.36
CA GLU A 328 38.34 -8.52 -12.45
C GLU A 328 38.18 -7.29 -13.36
N GLN A 329 37.00 -6.66 -13.45
CA GLN A 329 36.71 -5.67 -14.50
C GLN A 329 36.57 -4.22 -14.01
N GLY A 330 36.66 -3.98 -12.70
CA GLY A 330 36.52 -2.63 -12.14
C GLY A 330 35.17 -1.99 -12.46
N LYS A 331 34.09 -2.79 -12.51
CA LYS A 331 32.72 -2.27 -12.58
C LYS A 331 32.06 -2.39 -11.20
N TYR A 332 31.27 -1.38 -10.86
CA TYR A 332 30.61 -1.28 -9.56
C TYR A 332 29.17 -0.82 -9.76
N ILE A 333 28.24 -1.39 -9.00
CA ILE A 333 26.93 -0.79 -8.81
C ILE A 333 27.02 0.16 -7.64
N ALA A 334 26.66 1.42 -7.87
CA ALA A 334 26.60 2.45 -6.85
C ALA A 334 25.14 2.89 -6.65
N LEU A 335 24.68 2.95 -5.41
CA LEU A 335 23.45 3.65 -5.04
C LEU A 335 23.82 5.10 -4.68
N VAL A 336 23.24 6.06 -5.39
CA VAL A 336 23.41 7.49 -5.16
C VAL A 336 22.11 8.05 -4.63
N TYR A 337 22.12 8.69 -3.45
CA TYR A 337 20.90 9.16 -2.78
C TYR A 337 21.18 10.36 -1.87
N ALA A 338 20.12 10.94 -1.29
CA ALA A 338 20.21 11.91 -0.20
C ALA A 338 18.90 11.90 0.61
N SER A 339 18.81 12.70 1.68
CA SER A 339 17.53 12.87 2.40
C SER A 339 16.44 13.49 1.52
N ASP A 340 16.84 14.29 0.52
CA ASP A 340 15.98 14.98 -0.44
C ASP A 340 15.88 14.27 -1.80
N ASP A 341 16.25 12.99 -1.86
CA ASP A 341 16.29 12.21 -3.10
C ASP A 341 16.26 10.71 -2.80
N PRO A 342 15.18 10.01 -3.19
CA PRO A 342 15.04 8.57 -2.94
C PRO A 342 16.22 7.76 -3.49
N GLY A 343 16.89 8.27 -4.52
CA GLY A 343 18.13 7.78 -5.04
C GLY A 343 18.01 7.01 -6.35
N ALA A 344 19.15 6.60 -6.87
CA ALA A 344 19.25 5.83 -8.10
C ALA A 344 20.48 4.93 -8.11
N TYR A 345 20.34 3.78 -8.74
CA TYR A 345 21.42 2.86 -9.05
C TYR A 345 22.15 3.31 -10.31
N TYR A 346 23.49 3.33 -10.24
CA TYR A 346 24.39 3.63 -11.32
C TYR A 346 25.39 2.49 -11.53
N LEU A 347 25.69 2.17 -12.78
CA LEU A 347 26.83 1.36 -13.15
C LEU A 347 28.04 2.27 -13.34
N PHE A 348 29.04 2.12 -12.48
CA PHE A 348 30.31 2.81 -12.61
C PHE A 348 31.38 1.90 -13.21
N ASN A 349 32.12 2.42 -14.18
CA ASN A 349 33.26 1.75 -14.78
C ASN A 349 34.55 2.49 -14.39
N ARG A 350 35.44 1.84 -13.63
CA ARG A 350 36.66 2.43 -13.08
C ARG A 350 37.73 2.73 -14.13
N SER A 351 37.81 1.98 -15.23
CA SER A 351 38.80 2.25 -16.28
C SER A 351 38.43 3.48 -17.10
N THR A 352 37.15 3.65 -17.42
CA THR A 352 36.65 4.81 -18.18
C THR A 352 36.25 6.00 -17.30
N LEU A 353 36.05 5.76 -16.00
CA LEU A 353 35.52 6.72 -15.02
C LEU A 353 34.17 7.30 -15.41
N LYS A 354 33.32 6.48 -16.06
CA LYS A 354 31.95 6.82 -16.45
C LYS A 354 30.95 6.16 -15.49
N ALA A 355 29.88 6.88 -15.18
CA ALA A 355 28.72 6.38 -14.44
C ALA A 355 27.49 6.47 -15.34
N GLU A 356 26.77 5.36 -15.48
CA GLU A 356 25.54 5.26 -16.27
C GLU A 356 24.39 4.92 -15.34
N LYS A 357 23.29 5.68 -15.41
CA LYS A 357 22.11 5.44 -14.57
C LYS A 357 21.44 4.14 -15.04
N LEU A 358 21.21 3.21 -14.11
CA LEU A 358 20.51 1.95 -14.36
C LEU A 358 19.02 2.09 -14.02
N TYR A 359 18.71 2.50 -12.78
CA TYR A 359 17.35 2.61 -12.26
C TYR A 359 17.28 3.74 -11.24
N GLY A 360 16.22 4.54 -11.25
CA GLY A 360 15.89 5.35 -10.09
C GLY A 360 14.95 4.63 -9.13
N LEU A 361 14.96 5.10 -7.89
CA LEU A 361 14.05 4.70 -6.84
C LEU A 361 12.97 5.78 -6.73
N ASN A 362 11.70 5.37 -6.75
CA ASN A 362 10.54 6.25 -6.65
C ASN A 362 10.64 7.49 -7.57
N GLU A 363 10.98 7.29 -8.85
CA GLU A 363 11.26 8.38 -9.79
C GLU A 363 10.07 9.34 -10.01
N ASP A 364 8.84 8.88 -9.73
CA ASP A 364 7.66 9.73 -9.84
C ASP A 364 7.58 10.80 -8.74
N ILE A 365 8.45 10.77 -7.72
CA ILE A 365 8.55 11.82 -6.69
C ILE A 365 9.42 12.96 -7.24
N PRO A 366 8.88 14.17 -7.48
CA PRO A 366 9.68 15.28 -7.96
C PRO A 366 10.69 15.73 -6.90
N GLN A 367 11.98 15.61 -7.19
CA GLN A 367 13.05 15.91 -6.23
C GLN A 367 13.00 17.37 -5.71
N ASN A 368 12.54 18.32 -6.52
CA ASN A 368 12.38 19.73 -6.14
C ASN A 368 11.23 19.98 -5.15
N MET A 369 10.46 18.94 -4.80
CA MET A 369 9.39 18.97 -3.80
C MET A 369 9.79 18.28 -2.49
N LEU A 370 11.04 17.83 -2.40
CA LEU A 370 11.64 17.20 -1.22
C LEU A 370 12.55 18.19 -0.49
N THR A 371 12.73 17.98 0.81
CA THR A 371 13.49 18.87 1.69
C THR A 371 14.70 18.16 2.26
N ARG A 372 15.86 18.82 2.22
CA ARG A 372 17.10 18.27 2.79
C ARG A 372 17.07 18.30 4.32
N SER A 373 17.58 17.23 4.94
CA SER A 373 17.88 17.22 6.37
C SER A 373 19.30 17.73 6.60
N GLU A 374 19.44 18.69 7.50
CA GLU A 374 20.71 19.31 7.87
C GLU A 374 21.08 18.97 9.33
N PRO A 375 22.36 18.90 9.69
CA PRO A 375 22.77 18.70 11.07
C PRO A 375 22.45 19.92 11.94
N LEU A 376 22.04 19.64 13.17
CA LEU A 376 21.88 20.61 14.25
C LEU A 376 22.59 20.06 15.48
N LEU A 377 23.58 20.80 16.00
CA LEU A 377 24.33 20.41 17.20
C LEU A 377 23.82 21.19 18.41
N SER A 378 23.70 20.50 19.54
CA SER A 378 23.38 21.10 20.83
C SER A 378 24.24 20.48 21.93
N SER A 379 24.08 20.97 23.16
CA SER A 379 24.71 20.37 24.34
C SER A 379 23.68 20.23 25.43
N SER A 380 23.63 19.06 26.04
CA SER A 380 22.77 18.76 27.20
C SER A 380 23.20 19.55 28.43
N SER A 381 22.36 19.55 29.47
CA SER A 381 22.63 20.24 30.72
C SER A 381 23.89 19.74 31.45
N ASP A 382 24.27 18.47 31.25
CA ASP A 382 25.49 17.86 31.76
C ASP A 382 26.69 17.96 30.80
N GLY A 383 26.56 18.69 29.69
CA GLY A 383 27.65 19.03 28.76
C GLY A 383 27.95 17.96 27.72
N VAL A 384 27.08 16.97 27.52
CA VAL A 384 27.17 16.00 26.42
C VAL A 384 26.75 16.69 25.12
N GLU A 385 27.59 16.57 24.08
CA GLU A 385 27.24 17.07 22.74
C GLU A 385 26.21 16.16 22.08
N ILE A 386 25.10 16.73 21.61
CA ILE A 386 24.00 16.01 20.99
C ILE A 386 23.97 16.34 19.49
N GLU A 387 23.92 15.30 18.67
CA GLU A 387 23.73 15.43 17.23
C GLU A 387 22.25 15.28 16.89
N SER A 388 21.69 16.22 16.16
CA SER A 388 20.32 16.16 15.64
C SER A 388 20.31 16.40 14.14
N LEU A 389 19.22 15.98 13.49
CA LEU A 389 18.94 16.23 12.09
C LEU A 389 17.64 17.03 12.00
N ILE A 390 17.67 18.18 11.33
CA ILE A 390 16.50 19.02 11.14
C ILE A 390 16.16 19.16 9.66
N THR A 391 14.90 18.95 9.32
CA THR A 391 14.33 19.15 7.98
C THR A 391 13.38 20.32 8.06
N VAL A 392 13.74 21.46 7.47
CA VAL A 392 12.91 22.68 7.47
C VAL A 392 12.46 22.97 6.05
N PRO A 393 11.17 22.76 5.70
CA PRO A 393 10.69 22.99 4.35
C PRO A 393 10.72 24.49 4.02
N GLU A 394 10.96 24.85 2.76
CA GLU A 394 10.92 26.24 2.30
C GLU A 394 9.57 26.91 2.61
N ARG A 395 8.50 26.12 2.62
CA ARG A 395 7.14 26.54 2.98
C ARG A 395 6.73 25.89 4.29
N SER A 396 7.21 26.47 5.38
CA SER A 396 6.83 26.04 6.73
C SER A 396 5.42 26.51 7.10
N ASN A 397 4.68 25.67 7.82
CA ASN A 397 3.42 26.00 8.49
C ASN A 397 3.62 26.48 9.94
N GLY A 398 4.87 26.73 10.35
CA GLY A 398 5.23 27.21 11.68
C GLY A 398 5.32 26.13 12.75
N VAL A 399 5.04 24.86 12.42
CA VAL A 399 5.04 23.77 13.40
C VAL A 399 6.34 22.95 13.33
N LEU A 400 6.97 22.76 14.50
CA LEU A 400 8.07 21.83 14.69
C LEU A 400 7.56 20.49 15.22
N LEU A 401 7.81 19.42 14.48
CA LEU A 401 7.66 18.03 14.91
C LEU A 401 8.97 17.53 15.51
N VAL A 402 8.99 17.38 16.83
CA VAL A 402 10.10 16.76 17.54
C VAL A 402 9.90 15.24 17.49
N TYR A 403 10.76 14.56 16.75
CA TYR A 403 10.62 13.16 16.39
C TYR A 403 11.73 12.30 17.01
N PRO A 404 11.70 12.01 18.33
CA PRO A 404 12.63 11.07 18.94
C PRO A 404 12.42 9.66 18.38
N HIS A 405 13.52 9.02 17.96
CA HIS A 405 13.48 7.66 17.42
C HIS A 405 13.15 6.61 18.50
N GLY A 406 12.69 5.42 18.06
CA GLY A 406 12.50 4.26 18.92
C GLY A 406 13.81 3.64 19.41
N GLY A 407 13.73 2.56 20.18
CA GLY A 407 14.90 1.95 20.85
C GLY A 407 14.76 2.02 22.37
N PRO A 408 15.37 3.00 23.07
CA PRO A 408 16.27 4.07 22.60
C PRO A 408 17.69 3.60 22.33
N ILE A 409 18.04 2.45 22.91
CA ILE A 409 19.40 1.91 22.92
C ILE A 409 19.65 1.18 21.60
N GLY A 410 20.73 1.51 20.90
CA GLY A 410 21.10 0.76 19.68
C GLY A 410 20.65 1.38 18.36
N VAL A 411 19.94 2.51 18.37
CA VAL A 411 19.30 3.12 17.19
C VAL A 411 19.90 4.50 16.92
N ARG A 412 19.98 4.92 15.66
CA ARG A 412 20.43 6.26 15.27
C ARG A 412 19.67 6.72 14.03
N ASP A 413 19.34 8.00 13.98
CA ASP A 413 18.86 8.68 12.79
C ASP A 413 19.98 9.03 11.80
N HIS A 414 19.63 8.96 10.52
CA HIS A 414 20.52 9.19 9.40
C HIS A 414 19.90 10.16 8.38
N THR A 415 20.72 10.65 7.44
CA THR A 415 20.29 11.56 6.36
C THR A 415 20.04 10.80 5.04
N PHE A 416 19.49 9.59 5.09
CA PHE A 416 18.92 8.92 3.92
C PHE A 416 17.49 9.42 3.67
N PHE A 417 16.93 9.10 2.49
CA PHE A 417 15.55 9.42 2.16
C PHE A 417 14.59 8.66 3.10
N ASP A 418 13.87 9.41 3.93
CA ASP A 418 12.86 8.89 4.84
C ASP A 418 11.47 9.35 4.38
N PRO A 419 10.59 8.43 3.91
CA PRO A 419 9.30 8.80 3.33
C PRO A 419 8.41 9.58 4.30
N GLU A 420 8.41 9.25 5.59
CA GLU A 420 7.57 9.89 6.59
C GLU A 420 8.03 11.33 6.88
N THR A 421 9.35 11.55 7.07
CA THR A 421 9.94 12.88 7.21
C THR A 421 9.63 13.74 5.99
N GLN A 422 9.75 13.19 4.77
CA GLN A 422 9.44 13.92 3.55
C GLN A 422 7.95 14.20 3.37
N PHE A 423 7.08 13.28 3.78
CA PHE A 423 5.64 13.50 3.82
C PHE A 423 5.29 14.69 4.74
N TYR A 424 5.79 14.70 5.98
CA TYR A 424 5.52 15.82 6.89
C TYR A 424 6.14 17.13 6.39
N ALA A 425 7.37 17.11 5.88
CA ALA A 425 7.98 18.29 5.27
C ALA A 425 7.16 18.83 4.08
N ASN A 426 6.62 17.93 3.25
CA ASN A 426 5.75 18.29 2.13
C ASN A 426 4.41 18.89 2.60
N ARG A 427 3.94 18.54 3.80
CA ARG A 427 2.77 19.16 4.47
C ARG A 427 3.09 20.46 5.21
N GLY A 428 4.34 20.90 5.15
CA GLY A 428 4.82 22.17 5.70
C GLY A 428 5.39 22.06 7.12
N TYR A 429 5.46 20.86 7.70
CA TYR A 429 6.03 20.66 9.03
C TYR A 429 7.55 20.69 8.99
N SER A 430 8.17 21.29 10.00
CA SER A 430 9.60 21.09 10.24
C SER A 430 9.78 19.85 11.10
N VAL A 431 10.79 19.01 10.83
CA VAL A 431 10.99 17.75 11.55
C VAL A 431 12.38 17.74 12.20
N LEU A 432 12.44 17.59 13.51
CA LEU A 432 13.66 17.47 14.31
C LEU A 432 13.83 16.05 14.83
N ARG A 433 14.83 15.34 14.34
CA ARG A 433 15.22 14.00 14.79
C ARG A 433 16.48 14.09 15.62
N VAL A 434 16.53 13.44 16.78
CA VAL A 434 17.59 13.65 17.78
C VAL A 434 18.32 12.35 18.06
N ASN A 435 19.64 12.32 17.84
CA ASN A 435 20.52 11.24 18.26
C ASN A 435 20.96 11.50 19.71
N PHE A 436 20.04 11.28 20.64
CA PHE A 436 20.26 11.44 22.08
C PHE A 436 21.19 10.36 22.65
N ARG A 437 21.64 10.49 23.90
CA ARG A 437 22.48 9.47 24.54
C ARG A 437 21.81 8.10 24.48
N GLY A 438 22.57 7.07 24.12
CA GLY A 438 22.03 5.74 23.83
C GLY A 438 22.01 5.39 22.34
N SER A 439 22.03 6.41 21.47
CA SER A 439 22.20 6.17 20.04
C SER A 439 23.55 5.55 19.71
N VAL A 440 23.59 4.68 18.70
CA VAL A 440 24.83 4.01 18.25
C VAL A 440 25.68 4.92 17.39
N GLY A 441 26.96 4.59 17.25
CA GLY A 441 27.86 5.30 16.36
C GLY A 441 28.67 6.41 17.02
N PHE A 442 28.52 6.62 18.33
CA PHE A 442 29.21 7.65 19.12
C PHE A 442 30.13 7.07 20.20
N GLY A 443 30.33 5.75 20.24
CA GLY A 443 31.10 5.04 21.27
C GLY A 443 30.26 4.42 22.39
N LYS A 444 30.86 3.47 23.12
CA LYS A 444 30.23 2.72 24.21
C LYS A 444 29.81 3.61 25.37
N GLU A 445 30.56 4.65 25.70
CA GLU A 445 30.25 5.57 26.79
C GLU A 445 28.93 6.32 26.52
N PHE A 446 28.78 6.89 25.32
CA PHE A 446 27.54 7.55 24.91
C PHE A 446 26.36 6.57 24.91
N TYR A 447 26.55 5.39 24.35
CA TYR A 447 25.57 4.30 24.34
C TYR A 447 25.14 3.86 25.75
N ARG A 448 26.08 3.62 26.67
CA ARG A 448 25.80 3.13 28.03
C ARG A 448 25.23 4.21 28.95
N SER A 449 25.52 5.48 28.69
CA SER A 449 25.05 6.60 29.52
C SER A 449 23.53 6.79 29.52
N ALA A 450 22.81 6.12 28.61
CA ALA A 450 21.36 6.14 28.51
C ALA A 450 20.65 5.09 29.38
N VAL A 451 21.38 4.06 29.84
CA VAL A 451 20.79 2.94 30.58
C VAL A 451 20.18 3.46 31.88
N GLY A 452 18.87 3.27 32.05
CA GLY A 452 18.14 3.75 33.23
C GLY A 452 17.86 5.26 33.24
N GLN A 453 18.05 5.97 32.13
CA GLN A 453 17.85 7.42 32.01
C GLN A 453 16.56 7.84 31.29
N TRP A 454 15.59 6.92 31.16
CA TRP A 454 14.26 7.25 30.64
C TRP A 454 13.56 8.25 31.56
N GLY A 455 12.99 9.30 30.97
CA GLY A 455 12.32 10.41 31.67
C GLY A 455 13.30 11.36 32.36
N GLN A 456 14.59 11.27 32.05
CA GLN A 456 15.69 11.98 32.72
C GLN A 456 16.65 12.56 31.68
N LEU A 457 17.90 12.10 31.64
CA LEU A 457 18.95 12.70 30.81
C LEU A 457 18.71 12.50 29.30
N ILE A 458 17.99 11.47 28.87
CA ILE A 458 17.65 11.31 27.45
C ILE A 458 16.67 12.42 27.01
N GLU A 459 15.64 12.69 27.81
CA GLU A 459 14.70 13.79 27.55
C GLU A 459 15.37 15.18 27.69
N ASP A 460 16.40 15.31 28.52
CA ASP A 460 17.24 16.53 28.58
C ASP A 460 18.03 16.75 27.28
N ASP A 461 18.60 15.69 26.71
CA ASP A 461 19.27 15.74 25.40
C ASP A 461 18.31 16.22 24.30
N ILE A 462 17.11 15.63 24.27
CA ILE A 462 16.05 16.00 23.32
C ILE A 462 15.61 17.45 23.56
N GLY A 463 15.38 17.83 24.82
CA GLY A 463 15.05 19.20 25.20
C GLY A 463 16.08 20.22 24.73
N SER A 464 17.36 19.90 24.85
CA SER A 464 18.45 20.77 24.40
C SER A 464 18.51 20.92 22.88
N ALA A 465 18.14 19.87 22.13
CA ALA A 465 17.96 19.94 20.68
C ALA A 465 16.75 20.79 20.28
N ILE A 466 15.62 20.69 21.01
CA ILE A 466 14.44 21.55 20.81
C ILE A 466 14.84 23.02 21.02
N ASP A 467 15.51 23.32 22.13
CA ASP A 467 15.93 24.68 22.47
C ASP A 467 16.87 25.27 21.39
N ALA A 468 17.79 24.46 20.87
CA ALA A 468 18.67 24.85 19.76
C ALA A 468 17.91 25.09 18.44
N ALA A 469 16.92 24.26 18.13
CA ALA A 469 16.09 24.41 16.93
C ALA A 469 15.24 25.68 17.00
N MET A 470 14.59 25.92 18.15
CA MET A 470 13.82 27.13 18.41
C MET A 470 14.67 28.39 18.33
N ALA A 471 15.89 28.36 18.88
CA ALA A 471 16.81 29.49 18.82
C ALA A 471 17.31 29.78 17.38
N THR A 472 17.45 28.76 16.54
CA THR A 472 18.00 28.89 15.18
C THR A 472 16.95 29.29 14.16
N TYR A 473 15.76 28.68 14.22
CA TYR A 473 14.75 28.82 13.17
C TYR A 473 13.51 29.57 13.61
N GLY A 474 13.12 29.47 14.88
CA GLY A 474 11.85 29.99 15.40
C GLY A 474 10.64 29.23 14.85
N PHE A 475 9.80 28.71 15.74
CA PHE A 475 8.56 28.02 15.38
C PHE A 475 7.40 28.56 16.21
N ASP A 476 6.20 28.56 15.64
CA ASP A 476 4.97 29.01 16.30
C ASP A 476 4.42 27.94 17.23
N HIS A 477 4.61 26.67 16.87
CA HIS A 477 4.12 25.52 17.63
C HIS A 477 5.15 24.40 17.71
N ILE A 478 5.11 23.65 18.81
CA ILE A 478 5.91 22.42 18.98
C ILE A 478 4.97 21.26 19.23
N CYS A 479 5.08 20.23 18.38
CA CYS A 479 4.44 18.95 18.61
C CYS A 479 5.49 17.86 18.77
N THR A 480 5.30 16.98 19.74
CA THR A 480 6.19 15.82 19.94
C THR A 480 5.54 14.59 19.33
N ILE A 481 6.24 13.90 18.44
CA ILE A 481 5.75 12.72 17.71
C ILE A 481 6.75 11.58 17.82
N GLY A 482 6.32 10.36 18.14
CA GLY A 482 7.26 9.26 18.17
C GLY A 482 6.63 7.89 18.33
N SER A 483 7.41 6.85 17.99
CA SER A 483 7.01 5.46 18.09
C SER A 483 7.84 4.68 19.11
N SER A 484 7.25 3.71 19.81
CA SER A 484 7.95 2.88 20.80
C SER A 484 8.49 3.72 21.96
N TYR A 485 9.79 3.69 22.26
CA TYR A 485 10.44 4.67 23.13
C TYR A 485 10.16 6.12 22.69
N GLY A 486 10.13 6.42 21.39
CA GLY A 486 9.76 7.75 20.90
C GLY A 486 8.34 8.15 21.32
N GLY A 487 7.41 7.20 21.44
CA GLY A 487 6.07 7.45 21.98
C GLY A 487 6.08 7.75 23.47
N TYR A 488 6.85 6.97 24.25
CA TYR A 488 7.15 7.26 25.66
C TYR A 488 7.72 8.69 25.82
N SER A 489 8.75 9.01 25.04
CA SER A 489 9.49 10.26 25.13
C SER A 489 8.63 11.44 24.71
N SER A 490 7.81 11.30 23.66
CA SER A 490 6.84 12.34 23.26
C SER A 490 5.88 12.69 24.39
N MET A 491 5.34 11.68 25.09
CA MET A 491 4.47 11.92 26.23
C MET A 491 5.25 12.52 27.43
N MET A 492 6.48 12.09 27.68
CA MET A 492 7.32 12.64 28.75
C MET A 492 7.75 14.08 28.50
N LEU A 493 8.10 14.45 27.27
CA LEU A 493 8.43 15.83 26.91
C LEU A 493 7.23 16.76 27.15
N ALA A 494 6.02 16.32 26.81
CA ALA A 494 4.79 17.07 27.11
C ALA A 494 4.50 17.21 28.60
N ILE A 495 4.93 16.24 29.42
CA ILE A 495 4.83 16.28 30.89
C ILE A 495 5.86 17.24 31.50
N GLN A 496 7.09 17.23 30.98
CA GLN A 496 8.21 18.03 31.50
C GLN A 496 8.19 19.48 30.99
N ARG A 497 7.66 19.71 29.78
CA ARG A 497 7.59 21.01 29.11
C ARG A 497 6.15 21.37 28.72
N PRO A 498 5.18 21.36 29.67
CA PRO A 498 3.75 21.46 29.36
C PRO A 498 3.31 22.83 28.82
N GLU A 499 4.15 23.86 28.92
CA GLU A 499 3.89 25.19 28.32
C GLU A 499 4.53 25.36 26.94
N GLN A 500 5.49 24.52 26.56
CA GLN A 500 6.17 24.61 25.26
C GLN A 500 5.58 23.63 24.24
N VAL A 501 5.07 22.48 24.69
CA VAL A 501 4.50 21.47 23.80
C VAL A 501 3.02 21.75 23.60
N ASP A 502 2.63 21.97 22.35
CA ASP A 502 1.26 22.29 21.93
C ASP A 502 0.45 21.04 21.55
N CYS A 503 1.10 19.98 21.05
CA CYS A 503 0.42 18.71 20.75
C CYS A 503 1.33 17.47 20.91
N VAL A 504 0.73 16.31 21.16
CA VAL A 504 1.46 15.06 21.43
C VAL A 504 0.93 13.94 20.55
N ILE A 505 1.82 13.22 19.87
CA ILE A 505 1.50 12.04 19.06
C ILE A 505 2.36 10.89 19.56
N SER A 506 1.77 9.99 20.33
CA SER A 506 2.46 8.86 20.94
C SER A 506 2.00 7.55 20.31
N MET A 507 2.88 6.95 19.51
CA MET A 507 2.58 5.75 18.72
C MET A 507 3.26 4.53 19.34
N TYR A 508 2.50 3.44 19.51
CA TYR A 508 3.01 2.15 20.03
C TYR A 508 3.87 2.30 21.30
N GLY A 509 3.54 3.30 22.13
CA GLY A 509 4.41 3.76 23.22
C GLY A 509 4.36 2.89 24.48
N VAL A 510 5.41 3.03 25.29
CA VAL A 510 5.48 2.54 26.67
C VAL A 510 5.00 3.66 27.61
N TYR A 511 4.11 3.37 28.56
CA TYR A 511 3.57 4.42 29.46
C TYR A 511 3.69 4.08 30.96
N ASP A 512 3.81 2.82 31.33
CA ASP A 512 4.05 2.33 32.69
C ASP A 512 5.31 1.45 32.67
N LEU A 513 6.45 1.99 33.11
CA LEU A 513 7.75 1.29 33.06
C LEU A 513 7.77 0.01 33.90
N PRO A 514 7.20 -0.06 35.12
CA PRO A 514 7.06 -1.31 35.86
C PRO A 514 6.30 -2.41 35.10
N LEU A 515 5.36 -2.03 34.22
CA LEU A 515 4.59 -3.01 33.45
C LEU A 515 5.48 -3.77 32.45
N LEU A 516 6.63 -3.22 32.02
CA LEU A 516 7.59 -3.97 31.19
C LEU A 516 8.14 -5.23 31.87
N PHE A 517 8.20 -5.25 33.21
CA PHE A 517 8.70 -6.40 33.98
C PHE A 517 7.62 -7.47 34.24
N ASN A 518 6.35 -7.14 33.99
CA ASN A 518 5.20 -7.96 34.39
C ASN A 518 4.15 -8.15 33.27
N ALA A 519 4.37 -7.57 32.09
CA ALA A 519 3.46 -7.71 30.95
C ALA A 519 3.39 -9.17 30.48
N SER A 520 2.18 -9.67 30.30
CA SER A 520 1.86 -11.10 30.12
C SER A 520 2.26 -11.71 28.77
N ASN A 521 3.14 -11.09 27.99
CA ASN A 521 3.35 -11.52 26.61
C ASN A 521 4.26 -12.74 26.47
N TYR A 522 5.12 -13.04 27.45
CA TYR A 522 5.81 -14.33 27.56
C TYR A 522 6.07 -14.60 29.04
N LYS A 523 5.88 -15.84 29.51
CA LYS A 523 6.33 -16.28 30.85
C LYS A 523 7.74 -15.72 31.08
N VAL A 524 7.88 -14.86 32.09
CA VAL A 524 9.04 -13.98 32.24
C VAL A 524 10.32 -14.79 32.44
N HIS A 525 11.09 -15.00 31.37
CA HIS A 525 12.42 -15.57 31.43
C HIS A 525 13.42 -14.49 31.85
N GLU A 526 14.46 -14.87 32.59
CA GLU A 526 15.45 -13.93 33.11
C GLU A 526 16.12 -13.13 31.98
N ASP A 527 16.35 -13.73 30.80
CA ASP A 527 16.92 -13.06 29.63
C ASP A 527 16.11 -11.85 29.13
N TYR A 528 14.78 -11.91 29.25
CA TYR A 528 13.93 -10.76 28.90
C TYR A 528 14.04 -9.66 29.96
N ARG A 529 14.02 -10.03 31.26
CA ARG A 529 14.21 -9.06 32.36
C ARG A 529 15.57 -8.38 32.26
N GLN A 530 16.62 -9.11 31.90
CA GLN A 530 17.96 -8.55 31.68
C GLN A 530 17.97 -7.53 30.53
N ARG A 531 17.27 -7.80 29.42
CA ARG A 531 17.10 -6.80 28.33
C ARG A 531 16.36 -5.56 28.81
N VAL A 532 15.29 -5.71 29.59
CA VAL A 532 14.55 -4.56 30.13
C VAL A 532 15.45 -3.76 31.07
N ARG A 533 16.21 -4.41 31.97
CA ARG A 533 17.17 -3.74 32.87
C ARG A 533 18.24 -2.94 32.14
N ARG A 534 18.78 -3.51 31.06
CA ARG A 534 19.77 -2.84 30.18
C ARG A 534 19.19 -1.64 29.41
N THR A 535 17.89 -1.36 29.54
CA THR A 535 17.22 -0.23 28.91
C THR A 535 16.68 0.75 29.95
N VAL A 536 15.75 0.31 30.80
CA VAL A 536 15.05 1.20 31.76
C VAL A 536 15.64 1.18 33.16
N GLY A 537 16.68 0.37 33.42
CA GLY A 537 17.30 0.22 34.74
C GLY A 537 16.65 -0.88 35.59
N GLU A 538 17.10 -1.00 36.84
CA GLU A 538 16.61 -2.05 37.75
C GLU A 538 15.12 -1.92 38.07
N GLU A 539 14.46 -3.07 38.23
CA GLU A 539 13.06 -3.10 38.67
C GLU A 539 12.95 -2.48 40.07
N GLY A 540 12.15 -1.42 40.20
CA GLY A 540 11.97 -0.75 41.47
C GLY A 540 10.90 0.34 41.43
N GLU A 541 10.58 0.87 42.60
CA GLU A 541 9.56 1.92 42.77
C GLU A 541 9.92 3.24 42.07
N SER A 542 11.20 3.51 41.85
CA SER A 542 11.68 4.71 41.14
C SER A 542 11.14 4.80 39.71
N LEU A 543 10.96 3.66 39.02
CA LEU A 543 10.41 3.61 37.65
C LEU A 543 9.01 4.22 37.53
N LYS A 544 8.22 4.22 38.63
CA LYS A 544 6.91 4.86 38.65
C LYS A 544 6.98 6.38 38.49
N GLN A 545 8.08 7.00 38.94
CA GLN A 545 8.30 8.44 38.85
C GLN A 545 8.57 8.92 37.43
N PHE A 546 8.97 7.99 36.54
CA PHE A 546 9.25 8.27 35.14
C PHE A 546 8.25 7.57 34.21
N SER A 547 7.06 7.24 34.71
CA SER A 547 6.02 6.56 33.93
C SER A 547 4.94 7.56 33.50
N PRO A 548 4.77 7.85 32.19
CA PRO A 548 3.73 8.75 31.70
C PRO A 548 2.33 8.46 32.24
N PHE A 549 1.98 7.17 32.40
CA PHE A 549 0.71 6.72 32.99
C PHE A 549 0.46 7.29 34.39
N ARG A 550 1.51 7.43 35.21
CA ARG A 550 1.42 7.97 36.58
C ARG A 550 1.43 9.50 36.59
N LEU A 551 1.94 10.11 35.54
CA LEU A 551 2.16 11.54 35.41
C LEU A 551 1.14 12.21 34.47
N ALA A 552 0.16 11.47 33.94
CA ALA A 552 -0.82 11.93 32.96
C ALA A 552 -1.55 13.24 33.34
N GLY A 553 -1.65 13.54 34.64
CA GLY A 553 -2.22 14.79 35.14
C GLY A 553 -1.46 16.06 34.70
N ALA A 554 -0.16 15.95 34.41
CA ALA A 554 0.68 17.07 33.97
C ALA A 554 0.51 17.44 32.49
N VAL A 555 0.00 16.53 31.65
CA VAL A 555 -0.21 16.78 30.22
C VAL A 555 -1.26 17.87 30.03
N LYS A 556 -0.89 18.94 29.33
CA LYS A 556 -1.79 20.05 28.95
C LYS A 556 -2.22 19.99 27.49
N ALA A 557 -1.28 19.67 26.62
CA ALA A 557 -1.48 19.52 25.18
C ALA A 557 -2.52 18.42 24.84
N PRO A 558 -3.30 18.59 23.76
CA PRO A 558 -4.04 17.50 23.15
C PRO A 558 -3.11 16.36 22.73
N ALA A 559 -3.54 15.12 22.96
CA ALA A 559 -2.74 13.94 22.68
C ALA A 559 -3.45 12.97 21.74
N LEU A 560 -2.70 12.40 20.79
CA LEU A 560 -3.08 11.24 20.00
C LEU A 560 -2.27 10.04 20.47
N ILE A 561 -2.97 8.99 20.90
CA ILE A 561 -2.39 7.69 21.23
C ILE A 561 -2.69 6.72 20.09
N VAL A 562 -1.65 6.16 19.47
CA VAL A 562 -1.79 5.11 18.44
C VAL A 562 -1.28 3.78 18.99
N ALA A 563 -2.01 2.70 18.73
CA ALA A 563 -1.64 1.37 19.20
C ALA A 563 -1.99 0.25 18.21
N GLY A 564 -1.17 -0.80 18.19
CA GLY A 564 -1.49 -2.05 17.51
C GLY A 564 -2.13 -3.04 18.49
N LYS A 565 -3.28 -3.62 18.13
CA LYS A 565 -3.96 -4.60 18.99
C LYS A 565 -3.19 -5.92 19.15
N LYS A 566 -2.19 -6.18 18.30
CA LYS A 566 -1.28 -7.34 18.39
C LYS A 566 0.14 -6.93 18.81
N ASP A 567 0.33 -5.70 19.31
CA ASP A 567 1.63 -5.26 19.79
C ASP A 567 2.10 -6.15 20.96
N GLN A 568 3.26 -6.77 20.78
CA GLN A 568 3.90 -7.65 21.76
C GLN A 568 5.15 -7.03 22.40
N ILE A 569 5.62 -5.89 21.88
CA ILE A 569 6.85 -5.21 22.33
C ILE A 569 6.51 -4.24 23.46
N SER A 570 5.62 -3.27 23.19
CA SER A 570 5.09 -2.40 24.25
C SER A 570 3.81 -2.99 24.85
N GLY A 571 3.08 -3.81 24.10
CA GLY A 571 1.83 -4.40 24.58
C GLY A 571 0.65 -3.43 24.48
N PHE A 572 -0.48 -3.91 23.96
CA PHE A 572 -1.70 -3.10 23.84
C PHE A 572 -2.20 -2.54 25.19
N GLU A 573 -1.93 -3.24 26.30
CA GLU A 573 -2.30 -2.80 27.65
C GLU A 573 -1.70 -1.43 28.01
N GLN A 574 -0.46 -1.14 27.60
CA GLN A 574 0.20 0.14 27.86
C GLN A 574 -0.67 1.30 27.35
N ALA A 575 -0.97 1.27 26.05
CA ALA A 575 -1.74 2.32 25.39
C ALA A 575 -3.18 2.41 25.92
N ASN A 576 -3.82 1.26 26.17
CA ASN A 576 -5.18 1.23 26.69
C ASN A 576 -5.27 1.84 28.10
N ARG A 577 -4.29 1.59 28.98
CA ARG A 577 -4.21 2.20 30.31
C ARG A 577 -3.95 3.69 30.26
N MET A 578 -3.04 4.13 29.40
CA MET A 578 -2.74 5.55 29.22
C MET A 578 -3.97 6.32 28.71
N HIS A 579 -4.62 5.79 27.66
CA HIS A 579 -5.87 6.37 27.15
C HIS A 579 -6.93 6.48 28.26
N TYR A 580 -7.18 5.37 28.98
CA TYR A 580 -8.17 5.34 30.07
C TYR A 580 -7.89 6.40 31.15
N VAL A 581 -6.63 6.52 31.62
CA VAL A 581 -6.32 7.49 32.69
C VAL A 581 -6.44 8.93 32.19
N MET A 582 -6.04 9.21 30.95
CA MET A 582 -6.19 10.55 30.35
C MET A 582 -7.67 10.94 30.21
N GLU A 583 -8.52 10.02 29.75
CA GLU A 583 -9.98 10.24 29.70
C GLU A 583 -10.55 10.52 31.10
N LYS A 584 -10.15 9.74 32.12
CA LYS A 584 -10.63 9.93 33.50
C LYS A 584 -10.18 11.24 34.12
N LEU A 585 -9.04 11.77 33.69
CA LEU A 585 -8.53 13.07 34.10
C LEU A 585 -9.09 14.23 33.26
N GLY A 586 -10.01 13.96 32.33
CA GLY A 586 -10.61 14.98 31.46
C GLY A 586 -9.61 15.62 30.50
N LYS A 587 -8.56 14.89 30.11
CA LYS A 587 -7.58 15.36 29.12
C LYS A 587 -8.15 15.23 27.71
N GLN A 588 -7.73 16.11 26.82
CA GLN A 588 -8.03 16.00 25.39
C GLN A 588 -7.18 14.88 24.80
N VAL A 589 -7.76 13.70 24.61
CA VAL A 589 -7.05 12.53 24.10
C VAL A 589 -7.86 11.85 22.99
N GLU A 590 -7.21 11.56 21.88
CA GLU A 590 -7.71 10.69 20.81
C GLU A 590 -6.97 9.35 20.84
N PHE A 591 -7.66 8.27 20.47
CA PHE A 591 -7.10 6.93 20.47
C PHE A 591 -7.43 6.18 19.18
N VAL A 592 -6.39 5.67 18.52
CA VAL A 592 -6.50 4.83 17.33
C VAL A 592 -5.86 3.48 17.62
N ALA A 593 -6.69 2.43 17.57
CA ALA A 593 -6.28 1.05 17.84
C ALA A 593 -6.42 0.16 16.61
N TYR A 594 -5.31 -0.06 15.90
CA TYR A 594 -5.28 -0.80 14.64
C TYR A 594 -5.46 -2.31 14.85
N LYS A 595 -6.36 -2.91 14.05
CA LYS A 595 -6.64 -4.36 14.06
C LYS A 595 -5.55 -5.10 13.28
N GLY A 596 -5.02 -6.18 13.85
CA GLY A 596 -4.03 -7.03 13.19
C GLY A 596 -2.62 -6.44 13.12
N VAL A 597 -2.41 -5.23 13.65
CA VAL A 597 -1.12 -4.53 13.68
C VAL A 597 -0.37 -4.85 14.97
N GLY A 598 0.93 -5.11 14.83
CA GLY A 598 1.87 -5.35 15.92
C GLY A 598 2.48 -4.05 16.44
N HIS A 599 3.80 -4.01 16.57
CA HIS A 599 4.55 -2.84 17.01
C HIS A 599 4.93 -1.93 15.82
N GLY A 600 3.92 -1.39 15.15
CA GLY A 600 4.08 -0.68 13.87
C GLY A 600 3.40 -1.41 12.70
N HIS A 601 3.15 -0.65 11.63
CA HIS A 601 2.61 -1.19 10.38
C HIS A 601 3.67 -1.99 9.62
N THR A 602 3.23 -2.97 8.83
CA THR A 602 4.11 -3.76 7.94
C THR A 602 3.65 -3.65 6.48
N ASN A 603 2.85 -2.64 6.17
CA ASN A 603 2.30 -2.39 4.85
C ASN A 603 2.05 -0.89 4.68
N TRP A 604 2.21 -0.42 3.45
CA TRP A 604 2.13 0.99 3.10
C TRP A 604 0.76 1.62 3.32
N GLY A 605 -0.35 0.87 3.13
CA GLY A 605 -1.69 1.42 3.35
C GLY A 605 -1.93 1.79 4.82
N GLY A 606 -1.42 0.98 5.75
CA GLY A 606 -1.45 1.30 7.17
C GLY A 606 -0.61 2.52 7.54
N GLU A 607 0.60 2.63 6.99
CA GLU A 607 1.49 3.78 7.20
C GLU A 607 0.88 5.06 6.62
N TYR A 608 0.32 5.00 5.42
CA TYR A 608 -0.43 6.10 4.82
C TYR A 608 -1.59 6.52 5.72
N HIS A 609 -2.47 5.59 6.14
CA HIS A 609 -3.55 5.94 7.05
C HIS A 609 -3.04 6.65 8.30
N GLN A 610 -1.99 6.12 8.94
CA GLN A 610 -1.44 6.69 10.15
C GLN A 610 -0.93 8.11 9.92
N ALA A 611 -0.10 8.32 8.89
CA ALA A 611 0.48 9.62 8.58
C ALA A 611 -0.59 10.68 8.23
N ALA A 612 -1.60 10.30 7.43
CA ALA A 612 -2.73 11.16 7.09
C ALA A 612 -3.58 11.52 8.32
N TYR A 613 -3.82 10.55 9.21
CA TYR A 613 -4.56 10.78 10.46
C TYR A 613 -3.78 11.68 11.43
N VAL A 614 -2.45 11.55 11.47
CA VAL A 614 -1.57 12.42 12.26
C VAL A 614 -1.57 13.86 11.72
N ASP A 615 -1.43 14.05 10.40
CA ASP A 615 -1.55 15.38 9.77
C ASP A 615 -2.91 16.02 10.10
N ASP A 616 -4.00 15.25 9.96
CA ASP A 616 -5.34 15.70 10.33
C ASP A 616 -5.44 16.13 11.80
N PHE A 617 -4.96 15.29 12.71
CA PHE A 617 -4.97 15.56 14.15
C PHE A 617 -4.26 16.88 14.46
N ILE A 618 -3.03 17.05 13.98
CA ILE A 618 -2.22 18.25 14.23
C ILE A 618 -2.94 19.50 13.71
N ARG A 619 -3.46 19.45 12.48
CA ARG A 619 -4.21 20.57 11.90
C ARG A 619 -5.43 20.94 12.71
N ARG A 620 -6.20 19.96 13.20
CA ARG A 620 -7.40 20.23 14.00
C ARG A 620 -7.06 20.84 15.35
N VAL A 621 -6.10 20.27 16.08
CA VAL A 621 -5.81 20.70 17.45
C VAL A 621 -5.08 22.05 17.50
N LEU A 622 -4.28 22.37 16.48
CA LEU A 622 -3.62 23.66 16.35
C LEU A 622 -4.41 24.67 15.52
N SER A 623 -5.58 24.29 14.99
CA SER A 623 -6.40 25.12 14.09
C SER A 623 -5.62 25.64 12.87
N LEU A 624 -4.73 24.80 12.31
CA LEU A 624 -3.97 25.17 11.12
C LEU A 624 -4.91 25.27 9.91
N PRO A 625 -4.69 26.25 9.01
CA PRO A 625 -5.47 26.34 7.79
C PRO A 625 -5.23 25.10 6.92
N PHE A 626 -6.31 24.56 6.37
CA PHE A 626 -6.22 23.66 5.22
C PHE A 626 -5.95 24.55 3.99
N PRO A 627 -4.96 24.22 3.14
CA PRO A 627 -4.81 24.95 1.89
C PRO A 627 -6.05 24.70 1.03
N ASP A 628 -6.69 25.79 0.57
CA ASP A 628 -7.93 25.71 -0.22
C ASP A 628 -7.70 24.91 -1.51
N ASN A 629 -8.59 23.94 -1.77
CA ASN A 629 -8.54 23.07 -2.95
C ASN A 629 -7.21 22.30 -3.12
N ASP A 630 -6.54 21.98 -2.01
CA ASP A 630 -5.38 21.10 -2.05
C ASP A 630 -5.82 19.66 -2.36
N GLU A 631 -5.57 19.25 -3.59
CA GLU A 631 -5.93 17.94 -4.13
C GLU A 631 -5.36 16.79 -3.28
N ALA A 632 -4.08 16.86 -2.88
CA ALA A 632 -3.43 15.80 -2.12
C ALA A 632 -4.02 15.65 -0.72
N ILE A 633 -4.24 16.76 0.00
CA ILE A 633 -4.86 16.69 1.33
C ILE A 633 -6.33 16.23 1.24
N SER A 634 -7.04 16.61 0.17
CA SER A 634 -8.41 16.14 -0.05
C SER A 634 -8.47 14.62 -0.30
N GLU A 635 -7.48 14.05 -0.99
CA GLU A 635 -7.33 12.61 -1.22
C GLU A 635 -6.98 11.87 0.08
N ASP A 636 -6.12 12.43 0.93
CA ASP A 636 -5.86 11.89 2.27
C ASP A 636 -7.13 11.78 3.11
N LEU A 637 -7.95 12.83 3.13
CA LEU A 637 -9.23 12.83 3.84
C LEU A 637 -10.20 11.80 3.25
N LEU A 638 -10.24 11.68 1.91
CA LEU A 638 -11.03 10.65 1.25
C LEU A 638 -10.54 9.25 1.66
N TYR A 639 -9.23 9.01 1.68
CA TYR A 639 -8.64 7.74 2.09
C TYR A 639 -8.98 7.37 3.54
N LEU A 640 -8.94 8.34 4.46
CA LEU A 640 -9.40 8.16 5.85
C LEU A 640 -10.89 7.82 5.90
N SER A 641 -11.72 8.52 5.11
CA SER A 641 -13.16 8.21 4.99
C SER A 641 -13.40 6.77 4.57
N GLU A 642 -12.71 6.29 3.54
CA GLU A 642 -12.87 4.92 3.05
C GLU A 642 -12.40 3.87 4.08
N SER A 643 -11.32 4.17 4.78
CA SER A 643 -10.77 3.28 5.82
C SER A 643 -11.75 3.10 6.97
N TYR A 644 -12.37 4.19 7.45
CA TYR A 644 -13.41 4.14 8.48
C TYR A 644 -14.73 3.56 7.97
N ARG A 645 -15.12 3.77 6.71
CA ARG A 645 -16.33 3.16 6.15
C ARG A 645 -16.20 1.65 6.03
N ASN A 646 -15.06 1.17 5.54
CA ASN A 646 -14.82 -0.24 5.24
C ASN A 646 -14.29 -1.03 6.45
N GLY A 647 -13.83 -0.36 7.50
CA GLY A 647 -13.12 -0.99 8.62
C GLY A 647 -11.76 -1.58 8.21
N THR A 648 -11.07 -0.94 7.26
CA THR A 648 -9.75 -1.38 6.77
C THR A 648 -8.67 -0.87 7.73
N GLY A 649 -8.03 -1.77 8.48
CA GLY A 649 -7.00 -1.43 9.47
C GLY A 649 -7.55 -0.85 10.78
N VAL A 650 -8.61 -0.04 10.72
CA VAL A 650 -9.34 0.52 11.87
C VAL A 650 -10.73 -0.11 12.02
N ALA A 651 -11.41 0.13 13.14
CA ALA A 651 -12.81 -0.28 13.29
C ALA A 651 -13.70 0.57 12.38
N ALA A 652 -14.74 -0.02 11.81
CA ALA A 652 -15.69 0.72 11.00
C ALA A 652 -16.42 1.78 11.85
N ASP A 653 -16.50 3.01 11.36
CA ASP A 653 -17.14 4.15 12.02
C ASP A 653 -17.75 5.06 10.95
N GLU A 654 -19.04 4.85 10.68
CA GLU A 654 -19.77 5.57 9.62
C GLU A 654 -19.80 7.08 9.88
N SER A 655 -19.86 7.51 11.16
CA SER A 655 -19.92 8.93 11.50
C SER A 655 -18.58 9.63 11.22
N ARG A 656 -17.46 9.01 11.59
CA ARG A 656 -16.13 9.52 11.21
C ARG A 656 -15.94 9.47 9.70
N ALA A 657 -16.34 8.37 9.06
CA ALA A 657 -16.24 8.23 7.62
C ALA A 657 -16.96 9.37 6.88
N LEU A 658 -18.19 9.68 7.28
CA LEU A 658 -18.97 10.79 6.71
C LEU A 658 -18.31 12.14 7.02
N THR A 659 -17.78 12.34 8.23
CA THR A 659 -17.09 13.59 8.60
C THR A 659 -15.89 13.85 7.68
N TYR A 660 -15.06 12.84 7.44
CA TYR A 660 -13.93 12.95 6.51
C TYR A 660 -14.39 13.13 5.06
N LEU A 661 -15.47 12.44 4.64
CA LEU A 661 -16.04 12.57 3.31
C LEU A 661 -16.53 14.00 3.05
N GLU A 662 -17.26 14.59 4.00
CA GLU A 662 -17.75 15.97 3.92
C GLU A 662 -16.59 16.96 3.81
N ARG A 663 -15.53 16.77 4.59
CA ARG A 663 -14.35 17.65 4.54
C ARG A 663 -13.62 17.54 3.21
N ALA A 664 -13.40 16.33 2.70
CA ALA A 664 -12.82 16.11 1.38
C ALA A 664 -13.68 16.76 0.27
N ALA A 665 -15.01 16.59 0.33
CA ALA A 665 -15.94 17.17 -0.65
C ALA A 665 -15.94 18.71 -0.62
N ARG A 666 -15.88 19.32 0.56
CA ARG A 666 -15.77 20.78 0.73
C ARG A 666 -14.42 21.33 0.24
N MET A 667 -13.36 20.52 0.26
CA MET A 667 -12.07 20.84 -0.33
C MET A 667 -12.04 20.64 -1.85
N GLY A 668 -13.18 20.39 -2.50
CA GLY A 668 -13.26 20.30 -3.95
C GLY A 668 -13.08 18.89 -4.53
N ASN A 669 -12.78 17.88 -3.71
CA ASN A 669 -12.51 16.53 -4.22
C ASN A 669 -13.73 15.94 -4.96
N ALA A 670 -13.62 15.74 -6.27
CA ALA A 670 -14.75 15.33 -7.10
C ALA A 670 -15.28 13.93 -6.75
N SER A 671 -14.39 13.00 -6.39
CA SER A 671 -14.76 11.66 -5.91
C SER A 671 -15.54 11.73 -4.60
N ALA A 672 -15.10 12.56 -3.65
CA ALA A 672 -15.78 12.77 -2.38
C ALA A 672 -17.14 13.46 -2.57
N GLN A 673 -17.21 14.48 -3.43
CA GLN A 673 -18.45 15.16 -3.78
C GLN A 673 -19.48 14.20 -4.40
N THR A 674 -19.05 13.33 -5.31
CA THR A 674 -19.92 12.30 -5.91
C THR A 674 -20.48 11.38 -4.84
N ARG A 675 -19.61 10.82 -3.98
CA ARG A 675 -20.02 9.88 -2.92
C ARG A 675 -20.88 10.53 -1.84
N LEU A 676 -20.66 11.81 -1.55
CA LEU A 676 -21.51 12.57 -0.63
C LEU A 676 -22.88 12.83 -1.25
N GLY A 677 -22.94 13.05 -2.57
CA GLY A 677 -24.20 13.05 -3.32
C GLY A 677 -24.96 11.72 -3.17
N ASP A 678 -24.26 10.59 -3.34
CA ASP A 678 -24.85 9.25 -3.20
C ASP A 678 -25.41 9.04 -1.79
N HIS A 679 -24.67 9.48 -0.76
CA HIS A 679 -25.13 9.43 0.63
C HIS A 679 -26.45 10.18 0.84
N PHE A 680 -26.59 11.39 0.29
CA PHE A 680 -27.82 12.19 0.41
C PHE A 680 -29.00 11.64 -0.40
N LEU A 681 -28.77 10.99 -1.55
CA LEU A 681 -29.85 10.38 -2.33
C LEU A 681 -30.50 9.18 -1.62
N ASN A 682 -29.75 8.45 -0.79
CA ASN A 682 -30.22 7.23 -0.14
C ASN A 682 -31.27 7.41 0.98
N THR A 683 -31.72 8.64 1.24
CA THR A 683 -32.62 8.95 2.39
C THR A 683 -34.06 9.24 2.01
N SER A 684 -34.42 9.16 0.72
CA SER A 684 -35.77 9.45 0.19
C SER A 684 -36.34 10.83 0.59
N ASN A 685 -35.48 11.78 0.97
CA ASN A 685 -35.87 13.10 1.46
C ASN A 685 -35.61 14.18 0.38
N PRO A 686 -36.64 14.92 -0.06
CA PRO A 686 -36.50 15.92 -1.13
C PRO A 686 -35.41 16.99 -0.89
N LYS A 687 -35.22 17.43 0.37
CA LYS A 687 -34.16 18.40 0.70
C LYS A 687 -32.76 17.81 0.53
N GLN A 688 -32.63 16.51 0.78
CA GLN A 688 -31.36 15.81 0.60
C GLN A 688 -31.12 15.51 -0.88
N THR A 689 -32.17 15.22 -1.66
CA THR A 689 -32.08 15.15 -3.13
C THR A 689 -31.53 16.44 -3.72
N GLU A 690 -32.02 17.60 -3.27
CA GLU A 690 -31.51 18.89 -3.72
C GLU A 690 -30.04 19.12 -3.31
N ALA A 691 -29.66 18.66 -2.12
CA ALA A 691 -28.26 18.70 -1.68
C ALA A 691 -27.37 17.77 -2.53
N ALA A 692 -27.85 16.58 -2.87
CA ALA A 692 -27.14 15.64 -3.71
C ALA A 692 -26.89 16.23 -5.10
N ILE A 693 -27.91 16.84 -5.72
CA ILE A 693 -27.80 17.52 -7.02
C ILE A 693 -26.69 18.57 -6.98
N ARG A 694 -26.65 19.43 -5.96
CA ARG A 694 -25.58 20.44 -5.83
C ARG A 694 -24.18 19.83 -5.76
N TRP A 695 -24.02 18.71 -5.05
CA TRP A 695 -22.74 18.01 -4.99
C TRP A 695 -22.37 17.36 -6.32
N TYR A 696 -23.32 16.73 -6.99
CA TYR A 696 -23.09 16.16 -8.30
C TYR A 696 -22.77 17.24 -9.34
N GLU A 697 -23.44 18.39 -9.33
CA GLU A 697 -23.10 19.53 -10.21
C GLU A 697 -21.67 20.01 -9.98
N SER A 698 -21.23 20.05 -8.72
CA SER A 698 -19.86 20.42 -8.38
C SER A 698 -18.83 19.41 -8.89
N ALA A 699 -19.08 18.12 -8.69
CA ALA A 699 -18.20 17.06 -9.17
C ALA A 699 -18.19 16.97 -10.71
N SER A 700 -19.37 17.12 -11.31
CA SER A 700 -19.58 17.06 -12.76
C SER A 700 -18.85 18.19 -13.49
N ARG A 701 -18.78 19.40 -12.92
CA ARG A 701 -17.95 20.50 -13.47
C ARG A 701 -16.45 20.18 -13.54
N GLN A 702 -16.00 19.18 -12.77
CA GLN A 702 -14.62 18.72 -12.73
C GLN A 702 -14.39 17.47 -13.60
N GLY A 703 -15.39 17.03 -14.37
CA GLY A 703 -15.30 15.86 -15.23
C GLY A 703 -15.52 14.52 -14.50
N ALA A 704 -16.13 14.53 -13.31
CA ALA A 704 -16.47 13.28 -12.62
C ALA A 704 -17.68 12.60 -13.29
N GLY A 705 -17.41 11.67 -14.21
CA GLY A 705 -18.43 10.99 -14.99
C GLY A 705 -19.54 10.35 -14.16
N GLY A 706 -19.20 9.76 -12.99
CA GLY A 706 -20.19 9.20 -12.07
C GLY A 706 -21.22 10.23 -11.59
N ALA A 707 -20.79 11.44 -11.26
CA ALA A 707 -21.70 12.52 -10.86
C ALA A 707 -22.54 13.03 -12.04
N THR A 708 -21.93 13.19 -13.22
CA THR A 708 -22.65 13.58 -14.44
C THR A 708 -23.74 12.56 -14.79
N TYR A 709 -23.43 11.27 -14.64
CA TYR A 709 -24.39 10.18 -14.81
C TYR A 709 -25.55 10.29 -13.81
N MET A 710 -25.27 10.54 -12.53
CA MET A 710 -26.33 10.70 -11.52
C MET A 710 -27.22 11.92 -11.80
N LEU A 711 -26.67 13.03 -12.32
CA LEU A 711 -27.49 14.17 -12.77
C LEU A 711 -28.41 13.79 -13.93
N ALA A 712 -27.92 12.99 -14.88
CA ALA A 712 -28.72 12.50 -16.00
C ALA A 712 -29.87 11.62 -15.52
N GLU A 713 -29.60 10.66 -14.62
CA GLU A 713 -30.62 9.78 -14.03
C GLU A 713 -31.69 10.56 -13.26
N LEU A 714 -31.28 11.50 -12.41
CA LEU A 714 -32.22 12.35 -11.66
C LEU A 714 -33.08 13.19 -12.60
N SER A 715 -32.49 13.74 -13.66
CA SER A 715 -33.20 14.56 -14.65
C SER A 715 -34.19 13.72 -15.47
N ALA A 716 -33.80 12.50 -15.86
CA ALA A 716 -34.68 11.54 -16.53
C ALA A 716 -35.89 11.13 -15.67
N GLN A 717 -35.74 11.14 -14.34
CA GLN A 717 -36.81 10.91 -13.37
C GLN A 717 -37.62 12.19 -13.02
N GLY A 718 -37.34 13.32 -13.68
CA GLY A 718 -38.01 14.60 -13.46
C GLY A 718 -37.61 15.32 -12.16
N SER A 719 -36.55 14.86 -11.49
CA SER A 719 -36.07 15.41 -10.21
C SER A 719 -34.72 16.14 -10.32
N GLY A 720 -34.09 16.11 -11.50
CA GLY A 720 -32.77 16.69 -11.76
C GLY A 720 -32.81 18.07 -12.42
N PRO A 721 -31.63 18.67 -12.69
CA PRO A 721 -31.53 20.04 -13.19
C PRO A 721 -31.89 20.20 -14.68
N ALA A 722 -31.82 19.12 -15.48
CA ALA A 722 -32.22 19.17 -16.88
C ALA A 722 -33.71 18.81 -17.03
N VAL A 723 -34.42 19.62 -17.82
CA VAL A 723 -35.87 19.47 -18.06
C VAL A 723 -36.14 18.95 -19.47
N GLU A 724 -35.43 19.49 -20.46
CA GLU A 724 -35.61 19.10 -21.85
C GLU A 724 -34.92 17.76 -22.13
N ALA A 725 -35.57 16.93 -22.93
CA ALA A 725 -35.05 15.61 -23.30
C ALA A 725 -33.67 15.67 -23.98
N SER A 726 -33.37 16.75 -24.73
CA SER A 726 -32.06 16.96 -25.36
C SER A 726 -30.95 17.25 -24.36
N ASP A 727 -31.25 18.01 -23.30
CA ASP A 727 -30.27 18.31 -22.24
C ASP A 727 -29.93 17.05 -21.43
N ILE A 728 -30.93 16.20 -21.17
CA ILE A 728 -30.74 14.89 -20.52
C ILE A 728 -29.88 13.96 -21.38
N TYR A 729 -30.14 13.94 -22.69
CA TYR A 729 -29.33 13.19 -23.64
C TYR A 729 -27.86 13.65 -23.64
N ASP A 730 -27.63 14.96 -23.65
CA ASP A 730 -26.29 15.53 -23.61
C ASP A 730 -25.55 15.24 -22.29
N LEU A 731 -26.27 15.19 -21.15
CA LEU A 731 -25.70 14.74 -19.89
C LEU A 731 -25.23 13.28 -19.95
N TYR A 732 -26.02 12.37 -20.53
CA TYR A 732 -25.59 10.98 -20.72
C TYR A 732 -24.37 10.87 -21.65
N ARG A 733 -24.34 11.61 -22.76
CA ARG A 733 -23.17 11.62 -23.65
C ARG A 733 -21.93 12.17 -22.97
N ARG A 734 -22.08 13.22 -22.16
CA ARG A 734 -20.96 13.78 -21.40
C ARG A 734 -20.46 12.79 -20.35
N ALA A 735 -21.37 12.19 -19.57
CA ALA A 735 -21.00 11.19 -18.57
C ALA A 735 -20.25 10.00 -19.18
N GLU A 736 -20.66 9.57 -20.37
CA GLU A 736 -19.96 8.54 -21.13
C GLU A 736 -18.55 8.98 -21.55
N GLY A 737 -18.41 10.19 -22.11
CA GLY A 737 -17.10 10.76 -22.45
C GLY A 737 -16.18 10.97 -21.25
N GLU A 738 -16.76 11.15 -20.06
CA GLU A 738 -16.09 11.26 -18.76
C GLU A 738 -15.86 9.88 -18.09
N GLY A 739 -16.16 8.77 -18.76
CA GLY A 739 -15.84 7.41 -18.31
C GLY A 739 -16.83 6.78 -17.33
N ALA A 740 -18.07 7.25 -17.26
CA ALA A 740 -19.10 6.65 -16.40
C ALA A 740 -19.60 5.30 -16.96
N TYR A 741 -19.43 4.22 -16.17
CA TYR A 741 -19.72 2.83 -16.55
C TYR A 741 -21.08 2.60 -17.24
N PHE A 742 -22.15 3.23 -16.77
CA PHE A 742 -23.52 2.96 -17.23
C PHE A 742 -24.10 4.06 -18.14
N ALA A 743 -23.34 5.10 -18.45
CA ALA A 743 -23.87 6.23 -19.21
C ALA A 743 -24.24 5.86 -20.66
N TYR A 744 -23.53 4.90 -21.25
CA TYR A 744 -23.80 4.41 -22.61
C TYR A 744 -25.23 3.85 -22.76
N ILE A 745 -25.78 3.24 -21.70
CA ILE A 745 -27.15 2.69 -21.68
C ILE A 745 -28.17 3.82 -21.84
N GLY A 746 -27.96 4.94 -21.13
CA GLY A 746 -28.79 6.14 -21.26
C GLY A 746 -28.69 6.78 -22.65
N VAL A 747 -27.47 6.89 -23.20
CA VAL A 747 -27.26 7.36 -24.58
C VAL A 747 -28.04 6.49 -25.57
N ALA A 748 -27.94 5.17 -25.45
CA ALA A 748 -28.61 4.26 -26.36
C ALA A 748 -30.14 4.33 -26.21
N ARG A 749 -30.67 4.37 -24.99
CA ARG A 749 -32.11 4.57 -24.74
C ARG A 749 -32.67 5.77 -25.52
N HIS A 750 -32.00 6.92 -25.42
CA HIS A 750 -32.42 8.14 -26.10
C HIS A 750 -32.35 8.01 -27.64
N GLN A 751 -31.30 7.38 -28.19
CA GLN A 751 -31.18 7.11 -29.61
C GLN A 751 -32.24 6.15 -30.13
N CYS A 752 -32.57 5.11 -29.36
CA CYS A 752 -33.61 4.14 -29.72
C CYS A 752 -35.00 4.79 -29.78
N LEU A 753 -35.33 5.60 -28.76
CA LEU A 753 -36.66 6.19 -28.64
C LEU A 753 -36.82 7.52 -29.39
N GLY A 754 -35.72 8.11 -29.90
CA GLY A 754 -35.76 9.45 -30.49
C GLY A 754 -36.14 10.55 -29.49
N ILE A 755 -35.82 10.35 -28.21
CA ILE A 755 -36.16 11.28 -27.13
C ILE A 755 -34.99 12.24 -26.94
N GLY A 756 -35.16 13.51 -27.30
CA GLY A 756 -34.09 14.52 -27.18
C GLY A 756 -32.98 14.43 -28.23
N THR A 757 -33.08 13.48 -29.15
CA THR A 757 -32.20 13.29 -30.31
C THR A 757 -33.03 12.69 -31.46
N GLU A 758 -32.53 12.76 -32.69
CA GLU A 758 -33.12 11.98 -33.79
C GLU A 758 -33.02 10.48 -33.47
N GLN A 759 -34.04 9.72 -33.88
CA GLN A 759 -34.06 8.27 -33.70
C GLN A 759 -32.99 7.62 -34.59
N ASP A 760 -32.10 6.87 -33.95
CA ASP A 760 -31.05 6.10 -34.60
C ASP A 760 -30.99 4.69 -34.02
N LEU A 761 -31.76 3.79 -34.64
CA LEU A 761 -31.83 2.39 -34.23
C LEU A 761 -30.53 1.64 -34.52
N GLY A 762 -29.73 2.08 -35.50
CA GLY A 762 -28.45 1.46 -35.82
C GLY A 762 -27.45 1.69 -34.69
N ALA A 763 -27.22 2.96 -34.35
CA ALA A 763 -26.31 3.35 -33.28
C ALA A 763 -26.78 2.86 -31.90
N CYS A 764 -28.10 2.90 -31.64
CA CYS A 764 -28.64 2.39 -30.39
C CYS A 764 -28.36 0.89 -30.21
N ILE A 765 -28.67 0.06 -31.21
CA ILE A 765 -28.43 -1.39 -31.17
C ILE A 765 -26.94 -1.67 -30.99
N GLU A 766 -26.07 -1.00 -31.74
CA GLU A 766 -24.62 -1.17 -31.59
C GLU A 766 -24.16 -0.86 -30.16
N LYS A 767 -24.66 0.22 -29.56
CA LYS A 767 -24.28 0.65 -28.21
C LYS A 767 -24.87 -0.21 -27.10
N LEU A 768 -26.15 -0.59 -27.18
CA LEU A 768 -26.77 -1.52 -26.21
C LEU A 768 -26.11 -2.90 -26.24
N PHE A 769 -25.61 -3.34 -27.39
CA PHE A 769 -25.06 -4.69 -27.57
C PHE A 769 -23.53 -4.71 -27.71
N GLN A 770 -22.85 -3.60 -27.39
CA GLN A 770 -21.40 -3.58 -27.29
C GLN A 770 -20.97 -4.48 -26.12
N ASN A 771 -20.02 -5.39 -26.37
CA ASN A 771 -19.35 -6.13 -25.30
C ASN A 771 -18.48 -5.16 -24.50
N VAL A 772 -19.00 -4.66 -23.38
CA VAL A 772 -18.22 -3.87 -22.43
C VAL A 772 -17.34 -4.83 -21.65
N ASP A 773 -16.04 -4.79 -21.91
CA ASP A 773 -15.07 -5.52 -21.10
C ASP A 773 -14.80 -4.73 -19.81
N PHE A 774 -15.54 -5.09 -18.77
CA PHE A 774 -15.37 -4.51 -17.44
C PHE A 774 -14.03 -4.90 -16.79
N GLU A 775 -13.34 -5.96 -17.25
CA GLU A 775 -12.01 -6.32 -16.76
C GLU A 775 -10.95 -5.32 -17.24
N ASP A 776 -11.04 -4.89 -18.50
CA ASP A 776 -10.20 -3.82 -19.08
C ASP A 776 -10.41 -2.46 -18.38
N GLN A 777 -11.56 -2.29 -17.72
CA GLN A 777 -11.87 -1.13 -16.88
C GLN A 777 -11.50 -1.34 -15.39
N GLY A 778 -10.68 -2.36 -15.10
CA GLY A 778 -10.05 -2.59 -13.80
C GLY A 778 -10.89 -3.37 -12.78
N LEU A 779 -12.10 -3.83 -13.13
CA LEU A 779 -12.96 -4.60 -12.24
C LEU A 779 -12.56 -6.08 -12.23
N LYS A 780 -12.54 -6.71 -11.05
CA LYS A 780 -12.16 -8.12 -10.88
C LYS A 780 -13.04 -8.84 -9.85
N GLY A 781 -13.04 -10.16 -9.93
CA GLY A 781 -13.62 -11.04 -8.90
C GLY A 781 -15.11 -10.83 -8.71
N GLU A 782 -15.54 -10.69 -7.46
CA GLU A 782 -16.96 -10.58 -7.10
C GLU A 782 -17.58 -9.26 -7.59
N ARG A 783 -16.80 -8.17 -7.59
CA ARG A 783 -17.25 -6.86 -8.07
C ARG A 783 -17.51 -6.87 -9.57
N LEU A 784 -16.67 -7.56 -10.36
CA LEU A 784 -16.91 -7.75 -11.79
C LEU A 784 -18.25 -8.46 -12.04
N LYS A 785 -18.56 -9.51 -11.28
CA LYS A 785 -19.83 -10.23 -11.37
C LYS A 785 -21.02 -9.33 -11.02
N GLN A 786 -20.92 -8.56 -9.94
CA GLN A 786 -21.96 -7.63 -9.51
C GLN A 786 -22.22 -6.53 -10.54
N VAL A 787 -21.17 -5.90 -11.06
CA VAL A 787 -21.28 -4.86 -12.10
C VAL A 787 -21.83 -5.45 -13.40
N GLY A 788 -21.36 -6.64 -13.80
CA GLY A 788 -21.88 -7.35 -14.97
C GLY A 788 -23.37 -7.67 -14.85
N GLN A 789 -23.83 -8.13 -13.69
CA GLN A 789 -25.26 -8.36 -13.43
C GLN A 789 -26.07 -7.04 -13.48
N LEU A 790 -25.60 -6.00 -12.80
CA LEU A 790 -26.27 -4.70 -12.80
C LEU A 790 -26.35 -4.09 -14.21
N ASN A 791 -25.31 -4.29 -15.01
CA ASN A 791 -25.28 -3.88 -16.40
C ASN A 791 -26.37 -4.59 -17.23
N TRP A 792 -26.45 -5.91 -17.09
CA TRP A 792 -27.48 -6.72 -17.74
C TRP A 792 -28.88 -6.28 -17.34
N ASP A 793 -29.12 -6.05 -16.04
CA ASP A 793 -30.42 -5.62 -15.51
C ASP A 793 -30.82 -4.26 -16.11
N LYS A 794 -29.89 -3.29 -16.18
CA LYS A 794 -30.13 -1.98 -16.78
C LYS A 794 -30.39 -2.05 -18.29
N GLN A 795 -29.58 -2.80 -19.04
CA GLN A 795 -29.77 -3.01 -20.49
C GLN A 795 -31.13 -3.65 -20.78
N SER A 796 -31.49 -4.64 -19.96
CA SER A 796 -32.74 -5.40 -20.04
C SER A 796 -33.98 -4.52 -19.89
N VAL A 797 -33.99 -3.62 -18.92
CA VAL A 797 -35.09 -2.66 -18.71
C VAL A 797 -35.24 -1.71 -19.90
N VAL A 798 -34.13 -1.15 -20.39
CA VAL A 798 -34.16 -0.28 -21.57
C VAL A 798 -34.63 -1.03 -22.81
N LEU A 799 -34.14 -2.25 -23.01
CA LEU A 799 -34.51 -3.04 -24.17
C LEU A 799 -36.01 -3.38 -24.17
N ALA A 800 -36.60 -3.69 -23.01
CA ALA A 800 -38.03 -3.88 -22.88
C ALA A 800 -38.81 -2.61 -23.27
N GLU A 801 -38.40 -1.45 -22.76
CA GLU A 801 -39.03 -0.16 -23.11
C GLU A 801 -38.92 0.17 -24.60
N VAL A 802 -37.78 -0.13 -25.23
CA VAL A 802 -37.59 0.12 -26.66
C VAL A 802 -38.46 -0.82 -27.49
N LEU A 803 -38.52 -2.11 -27.14
CA LEU A 803 -39.35 -3.10 -27.83
C LEU A 803 -40.83 -2.73 -27.80
N ASP A 804 -41.30 -2.20 -26.68
CA ASP A 804 -42.68 -1.71 -26.52
C ASP A 804 -43.01 -0.53 -27.43
N ARG A 805 -42.02 0.32 -27.77
CA ARG A 805 -42.25 1.61 -28.41
C ARG A 805 -41.73 1.74 -29.84
N VAL A 806 -40.97 0.76 -30.32
CA VAL A 806 -40.29 0.85 -31.61
C VAL A 806 -40.46 -0.42 -32.43
N ASP A 807 -40.91 -0.26 -33.67
CA ASP A 807 -40.95 -1.34 -34.64
C ASP A 807 -39.55 -1.66 -35.18
N PHE A 808 -39.16 -2.94 -35.12
CA PHE A 808 -37.88 -3.42 -35.60
C PHE A 808 -37.99 -4.17 -36.93
N THR A 809 -36.98 -3.99 -37.78
CA THR A 809 -36.81 -4.80 -39.00
C THR A 809 -36.31 -6.20 -38.67
N GLY A 810 -36.47 -7.16 -39.60
CA GLY A 810 -36.01 -8.54 -39.41
C GLY A 810 -34.51 -8.66 -39.10
N GLU A 811 -33.66 -7.82 -39.69
CA GLU A 811 -32.21 -7.80 -39.39
C GLU A 811 -31.91 -7.29 -37.98
N GLN A 812 -32.65 -6.28 -37.51
CA GLN A 812 -32.48 -5.73 -36.17
C GLN A 812 -32.95 -6.73 -35.10
N LEU A 813 -34.06 -7.43 -35.37
CA LEU A 813 -34.54 -8.53 -34.51
C LEU A 813 -33.51 -9.66 -34.41
N GLU A 814 -32.76 -9.98 -35.47
CA GLU A 814 -31.65 -10.96 -35.39
C GLU A 814 -30.52 -10.52 -34.45
N LYS A 815 -30.15 -9.22 -34.47
CA LYS A 815 -29.12 -8.69 -33.57
C LYS A 815 -29.57 -8.75 -32.12
N ILE A 816 -30.84 -8.40 -31.85
CA ILE A 816 -31.46 -8.52 -30.53
C ILE A 816 -31.49 -9.98 -30.06
N ARG A 817 -31.84 -10.93 -30.95
CA ARG A 817 -31.81 -12.37 -30.67
C ARG A 817 -30.40 -12.87 -30.30
N ALA A 818 -29.38 -12.45 -31.04
CA ALA A 818 -27.99 -12.86 -30.81
C ALA A 818 -27.50 -12.44 -29.41
N PHE A 819 -27.90 -11.26 -28.93
CA PHE A 819 -27.57 -10.77 -27.59
C PHE A 819 -28.16 -11.66 -26.49
N PHE A 820 -29.47 -11.95 -26.53
CA PHE A 820 -30.10 -12.81 -25.53
C PHE A 820 -29.51 -14.23 -25.52
N LYS A 821 -29.07 -14.73 -26.68
CA LYS A 821 -28.42 -16.04 -26.79
C LYS A 821 -27.05 -16.08 -26.10
N PHE A 822 -26.32 -14.97 -26.10
CA PHE A 822 -24.99 -14.85 -25.50
C PHE A 822 -25.03 -14.56 -23.97
N GLY A 823 -26.05 -13.84 -23.49
CA GLY A 823 -26.15 -13.38 -22.09
C GLY A 823 -26.71 -14.35 -21.05
N GLY A 824 -27.26 -15.51 -21.44
CA GLY A 824 -27.77 -16.48 -20.47
C GLY A 824 -28.87 -17.41 -20.97
N GLY A 825 -28.71 -17.98 -22.17
CA GLY A 825 -29.64 -18.99 -22.70
C GLY A 825 -30.97 -18.39 -23.15
N TYR A 826 -31.02 -17.89 -24.38
CA TYR A 826 -32.27 -17.65 -25.08
C TYR A 826 -32.64 -18.92 -25.84
N ASP A 827 -33.74 -19.56 -25.44
CA ASP A 827 -34.33 -20.66 -26.20
C ASP A 827 -35.73 -20.28 -26.64
N GLN A 828 -35.88 -19.99 -27.95
CA GLN A 828 -37.18 -19.77 -28.59
C GLN A 828 -38.07 -21.02 -28.55
N ALA A 829 -37.51 -22.21 -28.26
CA ALA A 829 -38.24 -23.47 -28.28
C ALA A 829 -39.03 -23.73 -26.99
N ALA A 830 -38.95 -22.87 -25.99
CA ALA A 830 -39.73 -23.03 -24.80
C ALA A 830 -41.18 -22.60 -25.06
N THR A 831 -42.00 -23.56 -25.48
CA THR A 831 -43.44 -23.43 -25.48
C THR A 831 -43.87 -23.10 -24.05
N LEU A 832 -44.51 -21.95 -23.85
CA LEU A 832 -45.24 -21.66 -22.61
C LEU A 832 -46.36 -22.70 -22.51
N ALA A 833 -46.12 -23.79 -21.80
CA ALA A 833 -47.16 -24.76 -21.52
C ALA A 833 -48.05 -24.17 -20.43
N LYS A 834 -49.31 -23.91 -20.80
CA LYS A 834 -50.36 -23.49 -19.87
C LYS A 834 -50.49 -24.54 -18.77
N THR A 835 -50.10 -24.20 -17.54
CA THR A 835 -50.30 -25.10 -16.39
C THR A 835 -51.48 -24.64 -15.54
N GLN A 836 -51.59 -23.36 -15.18
CA GLN A 836 -52.74 -22.80 -14.45
C GLN A 836 -52.92 -21.29 -14.71
N THR A 837 -54.12 -20.86 -15.08
CA THR A 837 -54.51 -19.43 -15.08
C THR A 837 -55.61 -19.25 -14.02
N GLY A 838 -55.65 -18.12 -13.29
CA GLY A 838 -56.61 -17.93 -12.20
C GLY A 838 -56.61 -16.53 -11.60
N LEU A 839 -57.64 -16.24 -10.79
CA LEU A 839 -57.75 -15.00 -10.01
C LEU A 839 -56.98 -15.17 -8.70
N ALA A 840 -56.10 -14.21 -8.39
CA ALA A 840 -55.36 -14.16 -7.14
C ALA A 840 -55.97 -13.12 -6.19
N GLU A 841 -56.17 -13.52 -4.94
CA GLU A 841 -56.53 -12.64 -3.84
C GLU A 841 -55.41 -12.73 -2.79
N GLY A 842 -54.63 -11.65 -2.66
CA GLY A 842 -53.36 -11.68 -1.92
C GLY A 842 -52.35 -12.65 -2.57
N ASP A 843 -51.76 -13.54 -1.75
CA ASP A 843 -50.83 -14.60 -2.20
C ASP A 843 -51.54 -15.93 -2.53
N SER A 844 -52.88 -15.96 -2.52
CA SER A 844 -53.69 -17.17 -2.72
C SER A 844 -54.42 -17.15 -4.07
N TYR A 845 -54.52 -18.31 -4.74
CA TYR A 845 -55.24 -18.50 -6.02
C TYR A 845 -56.50 -19.35 -5.81
N PRO A 846 -57.58 -18.81 -5.24
CA PRO A 846 -58.78 -19.58 -4.93
C PRO A 846 -59.56 -20.07 -6.16
N TYR A 847 -59.34 -19.48 -7.34
CA TYR A 847 -60.03 -19.85 -8.58
C TYR A 847 -59.04 -20.44 -9.59
N THR A 848 -58.85 -21.76 -9.58
CA THR A 848 -58.00 -22.46 -10.55
C THR A 848 -58.82 -22.90 -11.76
N ILE A 849 -58.44 -22.45 -12.96
CA ILE A 849 -59.22 -22.73 -14.19
C ILE A 849 -59.06 -24.19 -14.64
N ARG A 850 -60.19 -24.88 -14.90
CA ARG A 850 -60.27 -26.15 -15.67
C ARG A 850 -61.20 -26.06 -16.91
N GLU A 851 -61.88 -24.94 -17.14
CA GLU A 851 -62.88 -24.76 -18.22
C GLU A 851 -62.52 -23.56 -19.15
N GLU A 852 -63.07 -23.55 -20.37
CA GLU A 852 -62.68 -22.64 -21.47
C GLU A 852 -63.12 -21.17 -21.28
N THR A 853 -64.14 -20.89 -20.45
CA THR A 853 -64.64 -19.52 -20.22
C THR A 853 -64.92 -19.27 -18.73
N LEU A 854 -64.25 -18.28 -18.14
CA LEU A 854 -64.39 -17.88 -16.73
C LEU A 854 -65.32 -16.66 -16.61
N GLN A 855 -66.30 -16.67 -15.70
CA GLN A 855 -67.04 -15.47 -15.31
C GLN A 855 -66.35 -14.77 -14.12
N VAL A 856 -65.97 -13.50 -14.28
CA VAL A 856 -65.21 -12.71 -13.30
C VAL A 856 -66.08 -11.54 -12.81
N PRO A 857 -66.40 -11.44 -11.51
CA PRO A 857 -67.16 -10.31 -10.99
C PRO A 857 -66.32 -9.03 -10.98
N LEU A 858 -66.93 -7.92 -11.41
CA LEU A 858 -66.29 -6.60 -11.43
C LEU A 858 -65.98 -6.09 -10.00
N ARG A 859 -64.74 -6.22 -9.51
CA ARG A 859 -64.32 -5.73 -8.17
C ARG A 859 -62.91 -5.12 -8.17
N LYS A 860 -62.73 -4.03 -7.41
CA LYS A 860 -61.45 -3.31 -7.27
C LYS A 860 -60.39 -4.16 -6.57
N GLY A 861 -59.17 -4.17 -7.10
CA GLY A 861 -58.01 -4.84 -6.49
C GLY A 861 -57.84 -6.33 -6.84
N LEU A 862 -58.64 -6.86 -7.78
CA LEU A 862 -58.46 -8.20 -8.32
C LEU A 862 -57.18 -8.28 -9.17
N LYS A 863 -56.35 -9.30 -8.90
CA LYS A 863 -55.14 -9.57 -9.69
C LYS A 863 -55.37 -10.77 -10.58
N PHE A 864 -55.05 -10.63 -11.86
CA PHE A 864 -55.12 -11.72 -12.82
C PHE A 864 -53.73 -12.33 -13.00
N GLY A 865 -53.60 -13.60 -12.62
CA GLY A 865 -52.33 -14.30 -12.71
C GLY A 865 -52.37 -15.46 -13.69
N THR A 866 -51.28 -15.65 -14.41
CA THR A 866 -51.02 -16.88 -15.15
C THR A 866 -49.73 -17.51 -14.62
N ARG A 867 -49.82 -18.80 -14.26
CA ARG A 867 -48.68 -19.66 -14.02
C ARG A 867 -48.40 -20.40 -15.31
N TYR A 868 -47.16 -20.32 -15.74
CA TYR A 868 -46.67 -20.97 -16.95
C TYR A 868 -45.50 -21.88 -16.59
N ALA A 869 -45.41 -23.00 -17.31
CA ALA A 869 -44.26 -23.88 -17.25
C ALA A 869 -43.55 -23.87 -18.60
N MET A 870 -42.22 -23.82 -18.54
CA MET A 870 -41.38 -23.97 -19.73
C MET A 870 -41.18 -25.47 -19.99
N THR A 871 -41.51 -25.95 -21.17
CA THR A 871 -41.11 -27.30 -21.59
C THR A 871 -39.72 -27.23 -22.23
N GLY A 872 -38.66 -27.41 -21.43
CA GLY A 872 -37.26 -27.41 -21.91
C GLY A 872 -36.25 -27.84 -20.85
N GLU A 873 -35.03 -28.23 -21.27
CA GLU A 873 -33.93 -28.71 -20.40
C GLU A 873 -33.13 -27.57 -19.73
N ALA A 874 -33.30 -26.31 -20.13
CA ALA A 874 -32.54 -25.19 -19.57
C ALA A 874 -33.13 -24.70 -18.24
N ASP A 875 -32.32 -24.69 -17.18
CA ASP A 875 -32.75 -24.33 -15.82
C ASP A 875 -33.05 -22.82 -15.62
N LYS A 876 -32.62 -21.94 -16.55
CA LYS A 876 -32.89 -20.49 -16.57
C LYS A 876 -32.82 -19.96 -18.00
N THR A 877 -33.90 -19.36 -18.50
CA THR A 877 -33.90 -18.64 -19.79
C THR A 877 -34.55 -17.27 -19.64
N HIS A 878 -34.11 -16.31 -20.46
CA HIS A 878 -34.74 -14.99 -20.59
C HIS A 878 -35.71 -15.02 -21.78
N ALA A 879 -36.87 -14.36 -21.68
CA ALA A 879 -37.79 -14.24 -22.82
C ALA A 879 -38.44 -12.86 -22.89
N VAL A 880 -38.66 -12.35 -24.09
CA VAL A 880 -39.54 -11.20 -24.34
C VAL A 880 -40.87 -11.74 -24.83
N ILE A 881 -41.95 -11.35 -24.15
CA ILE A 881 -43.31 -11.66 -24.56
C ILE A 881 -44.09 -10.37 -24.77
N ARG A 882 -44.92 -10.34 -25.82
CA ARG A 882 -45.91 -9.30 -26.02
C ARG A 882 -47.22 -9.75 -25.40
N LEU A 883 -47.73 -8.98 -24.46
CA LEU A 883 -49.10 -9.10 -23.98
C LEU A 883 -50.02 -8.26 -24.84
N LYS A 884 -51.20 -8.78 -25.11
CA LYS A 884 -52.25 -8.07 -25.83
C LYS A 884 -53.58 -8.29 -25.14
N TRP A 885 -54.18 -7.19 -24.72
CA TRP A 885 -55.49 -7.12 -24.10
C TRP A 885 -56.51 -6.60 -25.10
N THR A 886 -57.59 -7.34 -25.33
CA THR A 886 -58.71 -6.90 -26.17
C THR A 886 -59.96 -6.70 -25.31
N HIS A 887 -60.47 -5.47 -25.29
CA HIS A 887 -61.62 -5.06 -24.46
C HIS A 887 -62.98 -5.39 -25.12
N PRO A 888 -64.06 -5.59 -24.33
CA PRO A 888 -65.41 -5.88 -24.83
C PRO A 888 -66.08 -4.71 -25.57
N GLU A 889 -65.97 -3.48 -25.06
CA GLU A 889 -66.75 -2.34 -25.57
C GLU A 889 -65.91 -1.05 -25.70
N GLN A 890 -65.23 -0.92 -26.84
CA GLN A 890 -65.10 0.33 -27.59
C GLN A 890 -64.68 -0.03 -29.03
N VAL A 891 -65.67 -0.19 -29.90
CA VAL A 891 -65.44 -0.19 -31.34
C VAL A 891 -65.45 1.27 -31.75
N LEU A 892 -64.30 1.82 -32.13
CA LEU A 892 -64.25 3.16 -32.73
C LEU A 892 -65.19 3.18 -33.96
N PRO A 893 -65.78 4.32 -34.36
CA PRO A 893 -66.67 4.42 -35.53
C PRO A 893 -66.08 3.85 -36.84
N SER A 894 -64.76 3.59 -36.87
CA SER A 894 -64.01 2.92 -37.94
C SER A 894 -64.02 1.39 -37.91
N GLY A 895 -64.66 0.73 -36.93
CA GLY A 895 -64.73 -0.73 -36.81
C GLY A 895 -63.52 -1.40 -36.12
N ARG A 896 -62.57 -0.64 -35.55
CA ARG A 896 -61.43 -1.18 -34.78
C ARG A 896 -61.78 -1.28 -33.29
N ARG A 897 -61.51 -2.44 -32.69
CA ARG A 897 -61.58 -2.66 -31.23
C ARG A 897 -60.39 -1.95 -30.56
N VAL A 898 -60.60 -1.40 -29.36
CA VAL A 898 -59.50 -0.91 -28.50
C VAL A 898 -58.73 -2.12 -27.96
N THR A 899 -57.43 -2.10 -28.18
CA THR A 899 -56.49 -3.14 -27.76
C THR A 899 -55.29 -2.48 -27.11
N GLU A 900 -54.92 -2.94 -25.94
CA GLU A 900 -53.69 -2.54 -25.25
C GLU A 900 -52.63 -3.62 -25.50
N GLU A 901 -51.44 -3.22 -25.95
CA GLU A 901 -50.31 -4.12 -26.18
C GLU A 901 -49.14 -3.67 -25.29
N HIS A 902 -48.47 -4.62 -24.64
CA HIS A 902 -47.33 -4.36 -23.75
C HIS A 902 -46.24 -5.40 -23.96
N ASP A 903 -45.02 -4.98 -24.24
CA ASP A 903 -43.87 -5.89 -24.28
C ASP A 903 -43.23 -6.03 -22.89
N ILE A 904 -43.12 -7.27 -22.41
CA ILE A 904 -42.55 -7.60 -21.10
C ILE A 904 -41.34 -8.51 -21.29
N LEU A 905 -40.22 -8.10 -20.71
CA LEU A 905 -39.05 -8.95 -20.54
C LEU A 905 -39.15 -9.76 -19.24
N LEU A 906 -39.01 -11.07 -19.35
CA LEU A 906 -38.99 -12.00 -18.24
C LEU A 906 -37.53 -12.37 -17.92
N PRO A 907 -36.96 -11.85 -16.81
CA PRO A 907 -35.51 -11.90 -16.56
C PRO A 907 -35.01 -13.28 -16.13
N THR A 908 -35.85 -14.18 -15.63
CA THR A 908 -35.46 -15.57 -15.37
C THR A 908 -36.69 -16.47 -15.36
N LEU A 909 -36.74 -17.43 -16.27
CA LEU A 909 -37.79 -18.44 -16.34
C LEU A 909 -37.25 -19.77 -15.80
N GLY A 910 -37.74 -20.19 -14.64
CA GLY A 910 -37.56 -21.57 -14.13
C GLY A 910 -38.71 -22.48 -14.57
N LYS A 911 -38.60 -23.80 -14.29
CA LYS A 911 -39.63 -24.80 -14.66
C LYS A 911 -41.05 -24.44 -14.21
N ASP A 912 -41.19 -23.72 -13.10
CA ASP A 912 -42.48 -23.21 -12.57
C ASP A 912 -42.37 -21.72 -12.25
N SER A 913 -42.77 -20.87 -13.19
CA SER A 913 -42.74 -19.41 -13.03
C SER A 913 -44.15 -18.83 -13.13
N SER A 914 -44.43 -17.74 -12.42
CA SER A 914 -45.75 -17.10 -12.41
C SER A 914 -45.65 -15.61 -12.68
N MET A 915 -46.54 -15.10 -13.52
CA MET A 915 -46.72 -13.67 -13.73
C MET A 915 -48.11 -13.27 -13.27
N THR A 916 -48.17 -12.17 -12.53
CA THR A 916 -49.42 -11.59 -12.05
C THR A 916 -49.53 -10.17 -12.55
N TYR A 917 -50.59 -9.89 -13.30
CA TYR A 917 -50.95 -8.55 -13.72
C TYR A 917 -52.01 -7.99 -12.76
N SER A 918 -51.79 -6.78 -12.27
CA SER A 918 -52.74 -6.10 -11.37
C SER A 918 -53.47 -5.03 -12.17
N PHE A 919 -54.81 -5.04 -12.11
CA PHE A 919 -55.62 -3.94 -12.65
C PHE A 919 -55.69 -2.85 -11.58
N ASP A 920 -54.99 -1.74 -11.79
CA ASP A 920 -54.83 -0.71 -10.76
C ASP A 920 -55.89 0.41 -10.83
N PHE A 921 -56.81 0.40 -11.82
CA PHE A 921 -57.78 1.50 -12.01
C PHE A 921 -59.24 1.07 -12.24
N ASP A 922 -60.17 1.86 -11.65
CA ASP A 922 -61.62 1.61 -11.66
C ASP A 922 -62.29 1.77 -13.04
N TYR A 923 -61.61 2.36 -14.03
CA TYR A 923 -62.16 2.61 -15.38
C TYR A 923 -61.76 1.55 -16.43
N GLU A 924 -60.88 0.60 -16.08
CA GLU A 924 -60.33 -0.36 -17.04
C GLU A 924 -61.22 -1.59 -17.22
N MET A 925 -61.98 -1.99 -16.19
CA MET A 925 -62.82 -3.18 -16.29
C MET A 925 -64.25 -2.80 -16.72
N VAL A 926 -64.66 -3.29 -17.89
CA VAL A 926 -66.04 -3.20 -18.40
C VAL A 926 -66.63 -4.61 -18.55
N PRO A 927 -67.95 -4.80 -18.31
CA PRO A 927 -68.59 -6.09 -18.53
C PRO A 927 -68.47 -6.57 -19.99
N GLY A 928 -68.35 -7.87 -20.18
CA GLY A 928 -68.27 -8.55 -21.48
C GLY A 928 -67.03 -9.42 -21.66
N THR A 929 -66.82 -9.95 -22.87
CA THR A 929 -65.72 -10.87 -23.17
C THR A 929 -64.39 -10.14 -23.37
N TRP A 930 -63.43 -10.42 -22.50
CA TRP A 930 -62.04 -10.00 -22.61
C TRP A 930 -61.19 -11.11 -23.21
N THR A 931 -60.19 -10.73 -23.99
CA THR A 931 -59.16 -11.65 -24.49
C THR A 931 -57.78 -11.16 -24.07
N LEU A 932 -57.02 -12.05 -23.43
CA LEU A 932 -55.58 -11.91 -23.20
C LEU A 932 -54.83 -12.80 -24.18
N GLU A 933 -53.91 -12.24 -24.92
CA GLU A 933 -53.04 -12.96 -25.84
C GLU A 933 -51.58 -12.70 -25.48
N PHE A 934 -50.76 -13.74 -25.58
CA PHE A 934 -49.32 -13.70 -25.42
C PHE A 934 -48.73 -13.99 -26.78
N PHE A 935 -47.84 -13.14 -27.25
CA PHE A 935 -47.05 -13.38 -28.43
C PHE A 935 -45.57 -13.43 -28.04
N ASP A 936 -44.78 -14.14 -28.82
CA ASP A 936 -43.35 -13.90 -28.80
C ASP A 936 -43.00 -12.61 -29.56
N ILE A 937 -41.72 -12.25 -29.52
CA ILE A 937 -41.16 -11.09 -30.22
C ILE A 937 -41.32 -11.17 -31.77
N GLU A 938 -41.75 -12.30 -32.33
CA GLU A 938 -42.03 -12.48 -33.76
C GLU A 938 -43.52 -12.35 -34.08
N GLY A 939 -44.35 -12.06 -33.08
CA GLY A 939 -45.79 -11.97 -33.21
C GLY A 939 -46.47 -13.34 -33.35
N ARG A 940 -45.79 -14.45 -32.99
CA ARG A 940 -46.41 -15.78 -32.93
C ARG A 940 -47.17 -15.89 -31.62
N GLU A 941 -48.45 -16.22 -31.70
CA GLU A 941 -49.30 -16.42 -30.54
C GLU A 941 -48.81 -17.64 -29.73
N LEU A 942 -48.32 -17.37 -28.53
CA LEU A 942 -47.87 -18.38 -27.56
C LEU A 942 -49.06 -18.90 -26.74
N MET A 943 -50.01 -18.03 -26.41
CA MET A 943 -51.19 -18.36 -25.62
C MET A 943 -52.30 -17.34 -25.87
N ARG A 944 -53.55 -17.79 -25.88
CA ARG A 944 -54.74 -16.95 -25.82
C ARG A 944 -55.68 -17.46 -24.74
N GLN A 945 -56.24 -16.54 -23.97
CA GLN A 945 -57.25 -16.82 -22.96
C GLN A 945 -58.37 -15.79 -23.05
N THR A 946 -59.61 -16.26 -23.14
CA THR A 946 -60.80 -15.43 -23.00
C THR A 946 -61.41 -15.58 -21.63
N PHE A 947 -61.99 -14.51 -21.10
CA PHE A 947 -62.82 -14.54 -19.90
C PHE A 947 -63.94 -13.52 -20.01
N GLU A 948 -65.06 -13.81 -19.36
CA GLU A 948 -66.25 -12.97 -19.33
C GLU A 948 -66.23 -12.16 -18.04
N VAL A 949 -66.15 -10.84 -18.13
CA VAL A 949 -66.31 -9.96 -16.97
C VAL A 949 -67.80 -9.66 -16.80
N VAL A 950 -68.35 -9.91 -15.61
CA VAL A 950 -69.78 -9.72 -15.31
C VAL A 950 -69.95 -8.70 -14.20
N GLU A 951 -71.05 -7.94 -14.23
CA GLU A 951 -71.44 -7.11 -13.09
C GLU A 951 -71.70 -8.00 -11.86
N PRO A 952 -71.38 -7.56 -10.64
CA PRO A 952 -71.68 -8.32 -9.44
C PRO A 952 -73.20 -8.53 -9.33
N GLY A 953 -73.67 -9.78 -9.26
CA GLY A 953 -75.06 -10.05 -8.90
C GLY A 953 -75.34 -9.68 -7.44
N GLU A 954 -76.59 -9.34 -7.10
CA GLU A 954 -77.00 -8.89 -5.75
C GLU A 954 -76.79 -9.94 -4.61
N ASP A 955 -76.29 -11.14 -4.89
CA ASP A 955 -75.94 -12.16 -3.88
C ASP A 955 -74.57 -12.82 -4.18
N ALA A 956 -73.48 -12.04 -4.22
CA ALA A 956 -72.11 -12.54 -4.41
C ALA A 956 -71.09 -11.97 -3.42
#